data_AF-A0A165DJE8-F1
#
_entry.id   AF-A0A165DJE8-F1
#
_cell.length_a   1.000
_cell.length_b   1.000
_cell.length_c   1.000
_cell.angle_alpha   90.00
_cell.angle_beta   90.00
_cell.angle_gamma   90.00
#
_symmetry.space_group_name_H-M   'P 1'
#
loop_
_entity.id
_entity.type
_entity.pdbx_description
1 polymer ?
#
loop_
_entity_poly.entity_id
_entity_poly.type
_entity_poly.pdbx_seq_one_letter_code
_entity_poly.pdbx_strand_id
1 'polypeptide(L)'
;MSKTDSQTQSTSTGSPCRPTTKDRARLVTRQWLRDPSGPPLPRPPPMGTRTPNGLIWGHTLTDLMWIQRVPGVNVLTVWSRSMIKEFGENYVEAEFAKPEPWPRLRRPWPVLKLPVAKKNTVFPPLGALDEGSDHEDGKDSMVFQIRRDDSAPDDDIDPADELNPESLIAVYGGALVPNPDPNAERPSDTPTISPLGVPYLLLWIEELQETFQFTWGVEGADRIRMIRSPDGRPLVVDEVGVLPILVKRLLEGEGKGTSTYLTQRNGRPMIILKTSMLDDMLESGKLNPESPSEPVAGRSSVNKGKQTEQRKDQVASEKAGKSMSAMAEQMSLNEPSASHGTSAPRPPVSKHDVKGKGKKKEVDDKKEDQTQKRQDPSKHRGICSSSAKELCFDKQYIAKIPKLEESIPDKYFPDTLMVHRMNQYVRVFPGFTRDDDPSSTSTSNTAHLWLSENAVLGKGHHSVVYTAPLTLPPPLSACGPHQQVTVAAKTANGTVSARKFLRNEARVFNMFPRHLQEEWCGYNLVTPIRHPVPVGAVVPKFYGYYVPVGEKGGKKDWDKTWEGYDEDDDRSVGHLSPVLLMEECGTPIEPEKFSIDDRSECYSLILRLHIESFVQGSMYVRNVLWQPGPLTKPPSERSRKTPSFRIIDFGRAEHLSDHIREGQTKEVMREKVKLVEEYVEAEEKRAQKELLMEDFNY
;
A
#
# COMPACT_ATOMS: atom_id res chain seq x y z
N MET A 1 -50.44 48.12 -29.37
CA MET A 1 -49.77 48.39 -28.07
C MET A 1 -49.76 47.08 -27.30
N SER A 2 -48.95 46.12 -27.77
CA SER A 2 -47.56 45.81 -27.37
C SER A 2 -47.54 44.76 -26.25
N LYS A 3 -47.68 43.50 -26.66
CA LYS A 3 -47.28 42.32 -25.91
C LYS A 3 -45.75 42.25 -25.96
N THR A 4 -45.10 42.25 -24.81
CA THR A 4 -43.67 42.00 -24.66
C THR A 4 -43.46 40.50 -24.46
N ASP A 5 -42.98 39.83 -25.51
CA ASP A 5 -42.45 38.48 -25.48
C ASP A 5 -41.03 38.51 -24.89
N SER A 6 -40.86 37.97 -23.69
CA SER A 6 -39.55 37.72 -23.10
C SER A 6 -39.08 36.31 -23.52
N GLN A 7 -38.26 36.25 -24.56
CA GLN A 7 -37.50 35.05 -24.93
C GLN A 7 -36.44 34.76 -23.87
N THR A 8 -36.64 33.69 -23.11
CA THR A 8 -35.59 33.09 -22.26
C THR A 8 -34.73 32.20 -23.15
N GLN A 9 -33.51 32.62 -23.45
CA GLN A 9 -32.52 31.80 -24.15
C GLN A 9 -32.09 30.66 -23.23
N SER A 10 -32.47 29.43 -23.57
CA SER A 10 -31.96 28.22 -22.93
C SER A 10 -30.53 27.96 -23.41
N THR A 11 -29.55 28.42 -22.63
CA THR A 11 -28.16 27.96 -22.78
C THR A 11 -28.10 26.49 -22.38
N SER A 12 -28.03 25.60 -23.38
CA SER A 12 -27.78 24.18 -23.15
C SER A 12 -26.38 24.03 -22.55
N THR A 13 -26.30 23.94 -21.23
CA THR A 13 -25.10 23.52 -20.52
C THR A 13 -24.85 22.06 -20.90
N GLY A 14 -24.01 21.86 -21.92
CA GLY A 14 -23.55 20.52 -22.31
C GLY A 14 -23.00 19.83 -21.07
N SER A 15 -23.61 18.70 -20.68
CA SER A 15 -23.11 17.90 -19.58
C SER A 15 -21.64 17.61 -19.83
N PRO A 16 -20.72 17.96 -18.91
CA PRO A 16 -19.32 17.63 -19.08
C PRO A 16 -19.20 16.12 -19.28
N CYS A 17 -18.67 15.72 -20.45
CA CYS A 17 -18.37 14.34 -20.76
C CYS A 17 -17.66 13.73 -19.56
N ARG A 18 -18.22 12.64 -19.00
CA ARG A 18 -17.56 11.88 -17.93
C ARG A 18 -16.13 11.58 -18.41
N PRO A 19 -15.08 11.99 -17.69
CA PRO A 19 -13.72 11.61 -18.04
C PRO A 19 -13.68 10.09 -18.13
N THR A 20 -13.40 9.59 -19.33
CA THR A 20 -13.32 8.15 -19.56
C THR A 20 -12.14 7.62 -18.76
N THR A 21 -12.35 6.55 -18.00
CA THR A 21 -11.37 5.86 -17.13
C THR A 21 -10.17 5.24 -17.88
N LYS A 22 -9.86 5.72 -19.10
CA LYS A 22 -8.86 5.17 -20.02
C LYS A 22 -7.43 5.67 -19.78
N ASP A 23 -7.22 6.62 -18.86
CA ASP A 23 -5.96 7.38 -18.83
C ASP A 23 -4.92 6.87 -17.81
N ARG A 24 -5.24 5.89 -16.98
CA ARG A 24 -4.28 5.28 -16.03
C ARG A 24 -3.91 3.89 -16.53
N ALA A 25 -2.68 3.76 -17.01
CA ALA A 25 -2.08 2.49 -17.41
C ALA A 25 -0.68 2.37 -16.81
N ARG A 26 -0.52 1.53 -15.78
CA ARG A 26 0.76 1.20 -15.16
C ARG A 26 1.40 0.02 -15.89
N LEU A 27 2.09 0.31 -16.98
CA LEU A 27 2.78 -0.71 -17.77
C LEU A 27 4.29 -0.65 -17.53
N VAL A 28 4.90 -1.83 -17.42
CA VAL A 28 6.36 -1.97 -17.53
C VAL A 28 6.70 -1.82 -19.01
N THR A 29 7.23 -0.65 -19.38
CA THR A 29 7.52 -0.30 -20.78
C THR A 29 8.96 -0.55 -21.18
N ARG A 30 9.88 -0.63 -20.20
CA ARG A 30 11.31 -0.84 -20.45
C ARG A 30 11.64 -2.33 -20.52
N GLN A 31 12.61 -2.65 -21.37
CA GLN A 31 13.21 -3.96 -21.48
C GLN A 31 14.71 -3.83 -21.25
N TRP A 32 15.27 -4.68 -20.37
CA TRP A 32 16.70 -4.81 -20.16
C TRP A 32 17.28 -5.85 -21.13
N LEU A 33 18.23 -5.41 -21.96
CA LEU A 33 18.87 -6.27 -22.95
C LEU A 33 19.97 -7.09 -22.27
N ARG A 34 19.83 -8.41 -22.33
CA ARG A 34 20.84 -9.37 -21.87
C ARG A 34 21.96 -9.50 -22.90
N ASP A 35 23.15 -9.84 -22.45
CA ASP A 35 24.19 -10.41 -23.31
C ASP A 35 23.63 -11.67 -23.98
N PRO A 36 23.60 -11.74 -25.33
CA PRO A 36 23.16 -12.94 -26.05
C PRO A 36 23.92 -14.22 -25.66
N SER A 37 25.14 -14.09 -25.16
CA SER A 37 25.99 -15.18 -24.67
C SER A 37 25.94 -15.36 -23.15
N GLY A 38 25.14 -14.54 -22.45
CA GLY A 38 25.03 -14.54 -21.00
C GLY A 38 24.38 -15.83 -20.46
N PRO A 39 24.60 -16.15 -19.17
CA PRO A 39 23.98 -17.31 -18.55
C PRO A 39 22.46 -17.10 -18.35
N PRO A 40 21.67 -18.16 -18.11
CA PRO A 40 20.30 -18.02 -17.61
C PRO A 40 20.26 -17.18 -16.31
N LEU A 41 19.16 -16.46 -16.06
CA LEU A 41 19.00 -15.71 -14.80
C LEU A 41 19.09 -16.68 -13.59
N PRO A 42 19.76 -16.25 -12.50
CA PRO A 42 19.96 -17.09 -11.33
C PRO A 42 18.65 -17.44 -10.63
N ARG A 43 18.70 -18.54 -9.87
CA ARG A 43 17.62 -18.98 -8.97
C ARG A 43 18.25 -19.31 -7.61
N PRO A 44 17.91 -18.60 -6.52
CA PRO A 44 16.93 -17.50 -6.46
C PRO A 44 17.37 -16.25 -7.26
N PRO A 45 16.43 -15.37 -7.64
CA PRO A 45 16.79 -14.09 -8.27
C PRO A 45 17.55 -13.19 -7.28
N PRO A 46 18.31 -12.18 -7.76
CA PRO A 46 18.98 -11.20 -6.93
C PRO A 46 18.00 -10.51 -5.98
N MET A 47 18.48 -10.14 -4.80
CA MET A 47 17.60 -9.58 -3.77
C MET A 47 17.22 -8.14 -4.08
N GLY A 48 18.06 -7.33 -4.72
CA GLY A 48 17.82 -5.93 -5.00
C GLY A 48 17.26 -5.13 -3.82
N THR A 49 16.59 -4.03 -4.14
CA THR A 49 15.83 -3.24 -3.16
C THR A 49 14.43 -3.84 -2.99
N ARG A 50 13.93 -3.83 -1.76
CA ARG A 50 12.63 -4.39 -1.39
C ARG A 50 11.79 -3.41 -0.58
N THR A 51 10.47 -3.53 -0.70
CA THR A 51 9.53 -2.90 0.25
C THR A 51 9.69 -3.52 1.65
N PRO A 52 9.13 -2.90 2.70
CA PRO A 52 9.17 -3.47 4.05
C PRO A 52 8.61 -4.89 4.17
N ASN A 53 7.61 -5.23 3.33
CA ASN A 53 7.06 -6.59 3.24
C ASN A 53 7.81 -7.53 2.28
N GLY A 54 9.04 -7.18 1.87
CA GLY A 54 9.91 -8.05 1.08
C GLY A 54 9.56 -8.17 -0.42
N LEU A 55 8.67 -7.32 -0.95
CA LEU A 55 8.31 -7.34 -2.38
C LEU A 55 9.30 -6.57 -3.24
N ILE A 56 9.40 -6.94 -4.52
CA ILE A 56 10.20 -6.21 -5.50
C ILE A 56 9.72 -4.76 -5.54
N TRP A 57 10.66 -3.83 -5.41
CA TRP A 57 10.38 -2.40 -5.37
C TRP A 57 11.04 -1.68 -6.54
N GLY A 58 10.38 -0.63 -7.04
CA GLY A 58 10.97 0.37 -7.92
C GLY A 58 10.43 1.76 -7.58
N HIS A 59 11.31 2.77 -7.58
CA HIS A 59 10.92 4.14 -7.26
C HIS A 59 9.90 4.70 -8.26
N THR A 60 10.13 4.44 -9.54
CA THR A 60 9.23 4.77 -10.65
C THR A 60 8.86 3.53 -11.44
N LEU A 61 7.86 3.64 -12.32
CA LEU A 61 7.55 2.58 -13.29
C LEU A 61 8.73 2.25 -14.22
N THR A 62 9.67 3.19 -14.39
CA THR A 62 10.84 3.01 -15.25
C THR A 62 12.00 2.26 -14.58
N ASP A 63 11.92 2.05 -13.27
CA ASP A 63 12.84 1.21 -12.52
C ASP A 63 12.43 -0.26 -12.51
N LEU A 64 11.31 -0.60 -13.15
CA LEU A 64 10.88 -1.98 -13.37
C LEU A 64 11.03 -2.28 -14.86
N MET A 65 11.62 -3.44 -15.17
CA MET A 65 12.01 -3.77 -16.54
C MET A 65 11.74 -5.22 -16.87
N TRP A 66 11.27 -5.46 -18.09
CA TRP A 66 11.25 -6.80 -18.66
C TRP A 66 12.66 -7.29 -18.94
N ILE A 67 13.00 -8.49 -18.52
CA ILE A 67 14.31 -9.11 -18.73
C ILE A 67 14.14 -10.56 -19.18
N GLN A 68 14.95 -10.98 -20.14
CA GLN A 68 14.95 -12.36 -20.64
C GLN A 68 15.54 -13.32 -19.60
N ARG A 69 14.79 -14.38 -19.26
CA ARG A 69 15.25 -15.43 -18.33
C ARG A 69 16.39 -16.25 -18.92
N VAL A 70 16.34 -16.50 -20.22
CA VAL A 70 17.41 -17.14 -20.99
C VAL A 70 17.65 -16.25 -22.21
N PRO A 71 18.88 -15.76 -22.41
CA PRO A 71 19.16 -14.90 -23.56
C PRO A 71 18.75 -15.55 -24.89
N GLY A 72 18.12 -14.76 -25.76
CA GLY A 72 17.62 -15.24 -27.06
C GLY A 72 16.34 -16.08 -27.01
N VAL A 73 15.80 -16.38 -25.82
CA VAL A 73 14.51 -17.09 -25.67
C VAL A 73 13.43 -16.11 -25.23
N ASN A 74 12.24 -16.19 -25.84
CA ASN A 74 11.10 -15.32 -25.52
C ASN A 74 10.39 -15.72 -24.21
N VAL A 75 11.16 -15.81 -23.12
CA VAL A 75 10.65 -16.01 -21.77
C VAL A 75 11.11 -14.82 -20.93
N LEU A 76 10.18 -13.89 -20.71
CA LEU A 76 10.43 -12.65 -19.97
C LEU A 76 9.99 -12.78 -18.51
N THR A 77 10.66 -12.02 -17.64
CA THR A 77 10.24 -11.75 -16.25
C THR A 77 10.45 -10.27 -15.98
N VAL A 78 9.83 -9.71 -14.95
CA VAL A 78 10.11 -8.33 -14.51
C VAL A 78 11.12 -8.35 -13.37
N TRP A 79 12.19 -7.57 -13.49
CA TRP A 79 13.15 -7.28 -12.43
C TRP A 79 13.17 -5.77 -12.14
N SER A 80 13.57 -5.38 -10.93
CA SER A 80 13.85 -3.98 -10.62
C SER A 80 15.25 -3.57 -11.09
N ARG A 81 15.47 -2.27 -11.23
CA ARG A 81 16.78 -1.65 -11.48
C ARG A 81 17.82 -2.13 -10.47
N SER A 82 17.49 -2.12 -9.18
CA SER A 82 18.36 -2.63 -8.11
C SER A 82 18.69 -4.13 -8.24
N MET A 83 17.77 -4.96 -8.73
CA MET A 83 18.07 -6.37 -9.01
C MET A 83 19.02 -6.54 -10.21
N ILE A 84 18.85 -5.72 -11.24
CA ILE A 84 19.74 -5.70 -12.41
C ILE A 84 21.14 -5.21 -11.99
N LYS A 85 21.21 -4.18 -11.16
CA LYS A 85 22.45 -3.66 -10.57
C LYS A 85 23.19 -4.73 -9.78
N GLU A 86 22.51 -5.46 -8.91
CA GLU A 86 23.10 -6.57 -8.15
C GLU A 86 23.57 -7.71 -9.06
N PHE A 87 22.84 -7.99 -10.14
CA PHE A 87 23.24 -8.99 -11.12
C PHE A 87 24.48 -8.58 -11.93
N GLY A 88 24.70 -7.28 -12.14
CA GLY A 88 25.91 -6.72 -12.73
C GLY A 88 26.03 -6.83 -14.25
N GLU A 89 25.14 -7.56 -14.92
CA GLU A 89 25.21 -7.73 -16.38
C GLU A 89 24.74 -6.47 -17.13
N ASN A 90 25.68 -5.84 -17.84
CA ASN A 90 25.50 -4.62 -18.63
C ASN A 90 25.01 -3.41 -17.83
N TYR A 91 25.11 -3.43 -16.50
CA TYR A 91 24.57 -2.34 -15.68
C TYR A 91 25.56 -1.17 -15.60
N VAL A 92 25.15 -0.02 -16.12
CA VAL A 92 25.90 1.23 -16.01
C VAL A 92 25.01 2.27 -15.33
N GLU A 93 25.36 2.68 -14.12
CA GLU A 93 24.58 3.65 -13.33
C GLU A 93 24.35 4.97 -14.08
N ALA A 94 25.30 5.37 -14.93
CA ALA A 94 25.24 6.60 -15.72
C ALA A 94 24.19 6.58 -16.85
N GLU A 95 23.63 5.41 -17.21
CA GLU A 95 22.52 5.32 -18.18
C GLU A 95 21.20 5.84 -17.61
N PHE A 96 21.14 6.00 -16.29
CA PHE A 96 19.97 6.53 -15.61
C PHE A 96 20.19 8.00 -15.29
N ALA A 97 19.14 8.79 -15.51
CA ALA A 97 19.19 10.23 -15.25
C ALA A 97 19.60 10.55 -13.81
N LYS A 98 19.26 9.68 -12.85
CA LYS A 98 19.51 9.85 -11.42
C LYS A 98 19.78 8.51 -10.73
N PRO A 99 20.54 8.49 -9.62
CA PRO A 99 20.70 7.30 -8.79
C PRO A 99 19.35 6.76 -8.31
N GLU A 100 19.21 5.44 -8.14
CA GLU A 100 18.00 4.85 -7.57
C GLU A 100 17.88 5.27 -6.09
N PRO A 101 16.81 5.95 -5.68
CA PRO A 101 16.61 6.30 -4.27
C PRO A 101 16.18 5.06 -3.47
N TRP A 102 16.14 5.19 -2.14
CA TRP A 102 15.69 4.13 -1.25
C TRP A 102 14.18 4.18 -1.02
N PRO A 103 13.52 3.04 -0.68
CA PRO A 103 12.14 3.06 -0.24
C PRO A 103 12.02 3.92 1.01
N ARG A 104 11.08 4.86 1.00
CA ARG A 104 10.85 5.79 2.09
C ARG A 104 9.38 5.83 2.46
N LEU A 105 9.14 5.96 3.76
CA LEU A 105 7.84 6.29 4.33
C LEU A 105 7.40 7.69 3.85
N ARG A 106 6.25 7.75 3.18
CA ARG A 106 5.54 8.97 2.83
C ARG A 106 4.68 9.44 3.99
N ARG A 107 4.77 10.72 4.32
CA ARG A 107 3.96 11.33 5.36
C ARG A 107 2.70 11.93 4.77
N PRO A 108 1.52 11.61 5.33
CA PRO A 108 0.30 12.34 5.02
C PRO A 108 0.47 13.83 5.26
N TRP A 109 -0.39 14.63 4.66
CA TRP A 109 -0.43 16.06 4.86
C TRP A 109 -0.50 16.38 6.36
N PRO A 110 0.42 17.18 6.91
CA PRO A 110 0.51 17.36 8.35
C PRO A 110 -0.69 18.15 8.88
N VAL A 111 -1.39 17.50 9.80
CA VAL A 111 -2.49 18.05 10.59
C VAL A 111 -2.12 18.16 12.05
N LEU A 112 -1.04 17.50 12.51
CA LEU A 112 -0.57 17.54 13.88
C LEU A 112 0.55 18.58 14.08
N LYS A 113 0.55 19.23 15.24
CA LYS A 113 1.59 20.16 15.65
C LYS A 113 1.96 20.05 17.12
N LEU A 114 3.18 20.47 17.41
CA LEU A 114 3.69 20.69 18.77
C LEU A 114 3.97 22.18 19.01
N PRO A 115 3.90 22.65 20.26
CA PRO A 115 4.43 23.95 20.68
C PRO A 115 5.89 24.08 20.24
N VAL A 116 6.29 25.29 19.84
CA VAL A 116 7.63 25.60 19.29
C VAL A 116 8.75 25.03 20.16
N ALA A 117 8.65 25.21 21.48
CA ALA A 117 9.63 24.72 22.46
C ALA A 117 9.85 23.19 22.46
N LYS A 118 8.99 22.40 21.79
CA LYS A 118 9.07 20.92 21.75
C LYS A 118 9.27 20.35 20.34
N LYS A 119 9.35 21.18 19.30
CA LYS A 119 9.41 20.74 17.89
C LYS A 119 10.63 19.86 17.57
N ASN A 120 11.75 20.06 18.25
CA ASN A 120 13.02 19.37 17.96
C ASN A 120 13.13 17.92 18.50
N THR A 121 12.04 17.34 19.02
CA THR A 121 12.09 16.02 19.69
C THR A 121 11.64 14.85 18.81
N VAL A 122 11.28 15.09 17.55
CA VAL A 122 10.83 14.06 16.60
C VAL A 122 11.50 14.33 15.26
N PHE A 123 12.09 13.31 14.62
CA PHE A 123 12.70 13.45 13.30
C PHE A 123 12.02 12.53 12.27
N PRO A 124 11.63 13.06 11.09
CA PRO A 124 11.45 14.49 10.82
C PRO A 124 10.43 15.15 11.76
N PRO A 125 10.53 16.48 11.97
CA PRO A 125 9.63 17.23 12.85
C PRO A 125 8.15 16.98 12.56
N LEU A 126 7.32 16.99 13.61
CA LEU A 126 5.87 17.04 13.43
C LEU A 126 5.49 18.35 12.73
N GLY A 127 4.64 18.28 11.71
CA GLY A 127 4.31 19.43 10.87
C GLY A 127 5.17 19.56 9.61
N ALA A 128 6.20 18.72 9.43
CA ALA A 128 7.01 18.70 8.21
C ALA A 128 6.16 18.28 7.01
N LEU A 129 6.16 19.11 5.97
CA LEU A 129 5.59 18.80 4.68
C LEU A 129 6.47 17.75 3.99
N ASP A 130 5.82 16.71 3.48
CA ASP A 130 6.46 15.75 2.59
C ASP A 130 6.15 16.15 1.15
N GLU A 131 7.15 16.72 0.47
CA GLU A 131 7.02 17.18 -0.91
C GLU A 131 6.71 16.03 -1.87
N GLY A 132 6.90 14.78 -1.43
CA GLY A 132 6.77 13.58 -2.22
C GLY A 132 8.13 13.03 -2.60
N SER A 133 8.11 11.86 -3.21
CA SER A 133 9.31 11.10 -3.55
C SER A 133 10.11 11.70 -4.72
N ASP A 134 9.49 12.59 -5.50
CA ASP A 134 10.07 13.15 -6.72
C ASP A 134 11.16 14.22 -6.45
N HIS A 135 11.41 14.55 -5.18
CA HIS A 135 12.29 15.65 -4.75
C HIS A 135 13.57 15.19 -4.02
N GLU A 136 13.86 13.89 -3.98
CA GLU A 136 14.94 13.32 -3.14
C GLU A 136 16.32 13.24 -3.80
N ASP A 137 16.49 13.79 -4.99
CA ASP A 137 17.73 13.64 -5.76
C ASP A 137 18.87 14.56 -5.31
N GLY A 138 18.58 15.50 -4.40
CA GLY A 138 19.58 16.36 -3.78
C GLY A 138 20.23 15.67 -2.59
N LYS A 139 21.51 15.28 -2.71
CA LYS A 139 22.35 14.84 -1.57
C LYS A 139 22.54 15.91 -0.49
N ASP A 140 22.14 17.14 -0.77
CA ASP A 140 22.29 18.27 0.14
C ASP A 140 21.06 18.41 1.02
N SER A 141 21.22 18.11 2.32
CA SER A 141 20.36 18.56 3.42
C SER A 141 18.84 18.37 3.22
N MET A 142 18.23 17.37 3.88
CA MET A 142 16.77 17.32 4.03
C MET A 142 16.27 18.55 4.81
N VAL A 143 16.01 19.66 4.11
CA VAL A 143 15.35 20.83 4.66
C VAL A 143 13.86 20.51 4.69
N PHE A 144 13.32 20.30 5.89
CA PHE A 144 11.88 20.10 6.04
C PHE A 144 11.17 21.44 6.02
N GLN A 145 10.32 21.66 5.03
CA GLN A 145 9.38 22.77 5.09
C GLN A 145 8.33 22.45 6.18
N ILE A 146 8.38 23.15 7.30
CA ILE A 146 7.33 23.03 8.34
C ILE A 146 6.13 23.85 7.89
N ARG A 147 4.94 23.26 7.94
CA ARG A 147 3.69 23.98 7.69
C ARG A 147 3.61 25.20 8.61
N ARG A 148 3.57 26.39 8.02
CA ARG A 148 3.29 27.63 8.76
C ARG A 148 1.83 27.57 9.18
N ASP A 149 1.57 27.69 10.48
CA ASP A 149 0.21 27.82 10.98
C ASP A 149 -0.26 29.26 10.71
N ASP A 150 -1.46 29.43 10.17
CA ASP A 150 -2.05 30.74 9.87
C ASP A 150 -2.38 31.59 11.13
N SER A 151 -2.04 31.14 12.35
CA SER A 151 -2.62 31.65 13.59
C SER A 151 -1.64 32.03 14.69
N ALA A 152 -0.32 31.87 14.51
CA ALA A 152 0.62 32.49 15.43
C ALA A 152 0.88 33.91 14.89
N PRO A 153 0.53 34.99 15.62
CA PRO A 153 1.07 36.30 15.27
C PRO A 153 2.59 36.19 15.25
N ASP A 154 3.23 36.87 14.29
CA ASP A 154 4.68 36.94 14.12
C ASP A 154 5.34 37.61 15.34
N ASP A 155 5.31 36.95 16.49
CA ASP A 155 6.07 37.33 17.67
C ASP A 155 7.52 36.92 17.37
N ASP A 156 8.31 37.88 16.87
CA ASP A 156 9.78 37.97 16.86
C ASP A 156 10.53 36.63 17.07
N ILE A 157 10.36 35.67 16.16
CA ILE A 157 11.24 34.50 16.14
C ILE A 157 12.58 34.99 15.61
N ASP A 158 13.57 35.06 16.51
CA ASP A 158 14.93 35.44 16.18
C ASP A 158 15.46 34.47 15.10
N PRO A 159 15.84 34.96 13.90
CA PRO A 159 16.34 34.11 12.81
C PRO A 159 17.59 33.31 13.18
N ALA A 160 18.21 33.58 14.34
CA ALA A 160 19.31 32.80 14.89
C ALA A 160 18.93 31.38 15.39
N ASP A 161 17.64 31.06 15.56
CA ASP A 161 17.17 29.72 15.98
C ASP A 161 16.97 28.74 14.80
N GLU A 162 17.49 29.04 13.61
CA GLU A 162 17.54 28.08 12.51
C GLU A 162 18.32 26.81 12.90
N LEU A 163 17.70 25.65 12.61
CA LEU A 163 18.13 24.30 13.01
C LEU A 163 19.65 24.09 12.87
N ASN A 164 20.34 23.84 13.98
CA ASN A 164 21.77 23.49 13.97
C ASN A 164 22.01 22.16 13.20
N PRO A 165 22.73 22.18 12.06
CA PRO A 165 23.01 21.00 11.24
C PRO A 165 23.79 19.89 11.97
N GLU A 166 24.55 20.23 13.02
CA GLU A 166 25.36 19.24 13.75
C GLU A 166 24.51 18.23 14.54
N SER A 167 23.28 18.60 14.91
CA SER A 167 22.33 17.68 15.56
C SER A 167 21.75 16.62 14.61
N LEU A 168 21.81 16.86 13.28
CA LEU A 168 21.27 15.97 12.24
C LEU A 168 22.15 14.74 11.99
N ILE A 169 23.46 14.85 12.20
CA ILE A 169 24.43 13.79 11.89
C ILE A 169 24.40 12.68 12.96
N ALA A 170 24.03 12.99 14.20
CA ALA A 170 24.05 12.04 15.32
C ALA A 170 22.88 11.02 15.33
N VAL A 171 21.78 11.29 14.62
CA VAL A 171 20.57 10.43 14.62
C VAL A 171 20.73 9.18 13.73
N TYR A 172 21.73 9.16 12.84
CA TYR A 172 21.98 8.05 11.90
C TYR A 172 23.06 7.05 12.38
N GLY A 173 23.38 7.03 13.67
CA GLY A 173 24.29 6.06 14.26
C GLY A 173 23.70 4.63 14.28
N GLY A 174 23.96 3.83 13.24
CA GLY A 174 24.19 2.39 13.42
C GLY A 174 23.30 1.37 12.69
N ALA A 175 22.47 1.74 11.70
CA ALA A 175 21.66 0.75 10.97
C ALA A 175 21.76 0.78 9.44
N LEU A 176 22.76 1.47 8.86
CA LEU A 176 22.89 1.64 7.42
C LEU A 176 24.37 1.68 6.99
N VAL A 177 25.04 0.54 6.86
CA VAL A 177 26.27 0.40 6.05
C VAL A 177 26.30 -0.99 5.37
N PRO A 178 26.67 -1.12 4.09
CA PRO A 178 26.89 -2.42 3.45
C PRO A 178 28.20 -3.04 3.91
N ASN A 179 28.24 -4.37 3.97
CA ASN A 179 29.47 -5.15 4.10
C ASN A 179 30.32 -4.92 2.81
N PRO A 180 31.48 -4.21 2.85
CA PRO A 180 32.36 -4.17 1.71
C PRO A 180 33.11 -5.50 1.61
N ASP A 181 33.32 -6.01 0.40
CA ASP A 181 34.29 -7.08 0.17
C ASP A 181 35.68 -6.56 0.60
N PRO A 182 36.32 -7.15 1.63
CA PRO A 182 37.60 -6.67 2.13
C PRO A 182 38.76 -6.84 1.12
N ASN A 183 38.53 -7.41 -0.06
CA ASN A 183 39.59 -7.72 -1.02
C ASN A 183 39.54 -6.94 -2.36
N ALA A 184 38.65 -5.97 -2.53
CA ALA A 184 38.55 -5.22 -3.78
C ALA A 184 39.63 -4.12 -3.88
N GLU A 185 40.78 -4.42 -4.51
CA GLU A 185 41.95 -3.52 -4.54
C GLU A 185 41.93 -2.39 -5.58
N ARG A 186 40.93 -2.22 -6.47
CA ARG A 186 40.69 -0.99 -7.28
C ARG A 186 39.48 -1.10 -8.23
N PRO A 187 38.77 0.00 -8.55
CA PRO A 187 37.90 0.09 -9.72
C PRO A 187 38.73 0.03 -11.00
N SER A 188 38.26 -0.70 -12.01
CA SER A 188 38.94 -0.82 -13.32
C SER A 188 38.75 0.45 -14.16
N ASP A 189 39.85 1.14 -14.48
CA ASP A 189 39.91 2.35 -15.34
C ASP A 189 39.82 2.05 -16.86
N THR A 190 39.26 0.91 -17.30
CA THR A 190 39.10 0.62 -18.73
C THR A 190 37.69 0.96 -19.23
N PRO A 191 37.54 1.90 -20.18
CA PRO A 191 36.23 2.22 -20.75
C PRO A 191 35.69 1.02 -21.53
N THR A 192 34.43 0.67 -21.29
CA THR A 192 33.75 -0.42 -21.97
C THR A 192 33.57 -0.09 -23.46
N ILE A 193 34.22 -0.90 -24.29
CA ILE A 193 34.11 -0.82 -25.75
C ILE A 193 32.86 -1.60 -26.17
N SER A 194 31.97 -0.97 -26.94
CA SER A 194 30.78 -1.62 -27.50
C SER A 194 31.15 -2.81 -28.42
N PRO A 195 30.21 -3.70 -28.76
CA PRO A 195 30.42 -4.75 -29.79
C PRO A 195 30.80 -4.20 -31.18
N LEU A 196 30.73 -2.87 -31.37
CA LEU A 196 31.11 -2.16 -32.59
C LEU A 196 32.51 -1.53 -32.50
N GLY A 197 33.28 -1.79 -31.44
CA GLY A 197 34.67 -1.33 -31.34
C GLY A 197 34.85 0.13 -30.93
N VAL A 198 33.79 0.82 -30.50
CA VAL A 198 33.83 2.22 -30.04
C VAL A 198 33.47 2.37 -28.56
N PRO A 199 34.13 3.27 -27.81
CA PRO A 199 33.72 3.68 -26.46
C PRO A 199 32.30 4.22 -26.46
N TYR A 200 31.44 3.72 -25.56
CA TYR A 200 30.03 4.12 -25.48
C TYR A 200 29.82 5.63 -25.31
N LEU A 201 30.79 6.34 -24.73
CA LEU A 201 30.77 7.79 -24.53
C LEU A 201 30.67 8.60 -25.85
N LEU A 202 31.13 8.04 -26.98
CA LEU A 202 31.12 8.72 -28.28
C LEU A 202 29.80 8.59 -29.05
N LEU A 203 28.85 7.76 -28.58
CA LEU A 203 27.54 7.59 -29.22
C LEU A 203 26.52 8.66 -28.79
N TRP A 204 26.88 9.57 -27.88
CA TRP A 204 25.94 10.49 -27.23
C TRP A 204 26.54 11.89 -27.04
N ILE A 205 27.01 12.49 -28.14
CA ILE A 205 27.44 13.90 -28.18
C ILE A 205 26.18 14.80 -28.24
N GLU A 206 26.12 15.82 -27.38
CA GLU A 206 25.01 16.78 -27.21
C GLU A 206 24.52 17.42 -28.53
N GLU A 207 25.39 17.52 -29.53
CA GLU A 207 25.10 18.11 -30.85
C GLU A 207 24.00 17.37 -31.64
N LEU A 208 23.69 16.11 -31.31
CA LEU A 208 22.57 15.36 -31.90
C LEU A 208 21.23 15.58 -31.18
N GLN A 209 21.22 16.08 -29.94
CA GLN A 209 19.97 16.43 -29.23
C GLN A 209 19.38 17.76 -29.72
N GLU A 210 20.23 18.73 -30.06
CA GLU A 210 19.77 20.03 -30.58
C GLU A 210 19.11 19.90 -31.96
N THR A 211 19.56 18.95 -32.79
CA THR A 211 18.92 18.66 -34.08
C THR A 211 17.55 17.99 -33.93
N PHE A 212 17.27 17.37 -32.78
CA PHE A 212 15.98 16.74 -32.50
C PHE A 212 14.91 17.76 -32.05
N GLN A 213 15.28 18.76 -31.25
CA GLN A 213 14.33 19.74 -30.71
C GLN A 213 13.82 20.75 -31.76
N PHE A 214 14.57 21.01 -32.83
CA PHE A 214 14.16 21.98 -33.86
C PHE A 214 13.00 21.51 -34.76
N THR A 215 12.57 20.24 -34.66
CA THR A 215 11.56 19.67 -35.58
C THR A 215 10.15 19.55 -35.01
N TRP A 216 9.90 20.05 -33.79
CA TRP A 216 8.61 19.88 -33.09
C TRP A 216 7.50 20.88 -33.50
N GLY A 217 7.64 21.55 -34.66
CA GLY A 217 6.83 22.72 -35.00
C GLY A 217 6.02 22.68 -36.30
N VAL A 218 5.77 21.53 -36.93
CA VAL A 218 5.02 21.48 -38.20
C VAL A 218 3.93 20.41 -38.17
N GLU A 219 2.67 20.85 -38.26
CA GLU A 219 1.49 20.00 -38.34
C GLU A 219 1.35 19.34 -39.72
N GLY A 220 1.10 18.01 -39.71
CA GLY A 220 0.42 17.31 -40.80
C GLY A 220 1.33 16.64 -41.84
N ALA A 221 1.24 15.30 -41.89
CA ALA A 221 2.05 14.33 -42.64
C ALA A 221 3.41 13.98 -41.98
N ASP A 222 3.87 12.74 -42.15
CA ASP A 222 5.19 12.22 -41.71
C ASP A 222 5.29 11.59 -40.30
N ARG A 223 4.55 10.50 -40.05
CA ARG A 223 4.72 9.67 -38.83
C ARG A 223 5.73 8.52 -38.95
N ILE A 224 6.44 8.40 -40.07
CA ILE A 224 7.42 7.33 -40.29
C ILE A 224 8.68 7.94 -40.90
N ARG A 225 9.80 7.83 -40.19
CA ARG A 225 11.11 8.35 -40.64
C ARG A 225 12.08 7.20 -40.82
N MET A 226 12.91 7.25 -41.87
CA MET A 226 14.03 6.33 -42.04
C MET A 226 15.31 6.98 -41.49
N ILE A 227 15.96 6.31 -40.56
CA ILE A 227 17.29 6.68 -40.05
C ILE A 227 18.31 5.62 -40.48
N ARG A 228 19.61 5.93 -40.46
CA ARG A 228 20.66 4.93 -40.63
C ARG A 228 21.25 4.58 -39.26
N SER A 229 21.40 3.30 -38.97
CA SER A 229 22.17 2.84 -37.82
C SER A 229 23.66 3.18 -38.00
N PRO A 230 24.48 3.12 -36.94
CA PRO A 230 25.92 3.39 -37.01
C PRO A 230 26.68 2.50 -38.00
N ASP A 231 26.17 1.32 -38.32
CA ASP A 231 26.71 0.40 -39.33
C ASP A 231 26.06 0.57 -40.73
N GLY A 232 25.32 1.67 -40.94
CA GLY A 232 24.78 2.08 -42.23
C GLY A 232 23.46 1.41 -42.64
N ARG A 233 22.87 0.55 -41.82
CA ARG A 233 21.59 -0.12 -42.14
C ARG A 233 20.41 0.86 -42.00
N PRO A 234 19.45 0.85 -42.94
CA PRO A 234 18.24 1.66 -42.81
C PRO A 234 17.34 1.09 -41.70
N LEU A 235 16.98 1.92 -40.73
CA LEU A 235 16.00 1.66 -39.68
C LEU A 235 14.79 2.55 -39.92
N VAL A 236 13.59 2.05 -39.65
CA VAL A 236 12.36 2.84 -39.69
C VAL A 236 11.94 3.12 -38.26
N VAL A 237 11.67 4.38 -37.94
CA VAL A 237 11.25 4.86 -36.62
C VAL A 237 9.94 5.64 -36.72
N ASP A 238 9.07 5.43 -35.75
CA ASP A 238 7.87 6.23 -35.51
C ASP A 238 7.95 6.96 -34.16
N GLU A 239 6.82 7.53 -33.72
CA GLU A 239 6.68 8.23 -32.44
C GLU A 239 6.85 7.34 -31.19
N VAL A 240 6.92 6.01 -31.38
CA VAL A 240 7.00 5.00 -30.31
C VAL A 240 8.33 4.22 -30.34
N GLY A 241 9.07 4.23 -31.46
CA GLY A 241 10.43 3.69 -31.54
C GLY A 241 10.75 3.00 -32.87
N VAL A 242 11.74 2.10 -32.84
CA VAL A 242 12.24 1.39 -34.04
C VAL A 242 11.26 0.26 -34.42
N LEU A 243 10.76 0.30 -35.66
CA LEU A 243 9.86 -0.71 -36.22
C LEU A 243 10.67 -1.87 -36.86
N PRO A 244 10.34 -3.15 -36.59
CA PRO A 244 10.98 -4.28 -37.24
C PRO A 244 10.52 -4.41 -38.71
N ILE A 245 11.46 -4.44 -39.64
CA ILE A 245 11.20 -4.63 -41.08
C ILE A 245 11.57 -6.05 -41.51
N LEU A 246 10.68 -6.73 -42.22
CA LEU A 246 10.96 -7.99 -42.91
C LEU A 246 11.08 -7.71 -44.42
N VAL A 247 12.30 -7.83 -44.96
CA VAL A 247 12.54 -7.72 -46.41
C VAL A 247 12.31 -9.09 -47.04
N LYS A 248 11.27 -9.22 -47.87
CA LYS A 248 10.99 -10.45 -48.63
C LYS A 248 11.45 -10.28 -50.07
N ARG A 249 12.45 -11.07 -50.49
CA ARG A 249 12.90 -11.14 -51.88
C ARG A 249 11.82 -11.85 -52.70
N LEU A 250 11.05 -11.12 -53.49
CA LEU A 250 10.11 -11.69 -54.46
C LEU A 250 10.87 -11.96 -55.75
N LEU A 251 10.86 -13.23 -56.18
CA LEU A 251 11.35 -13.62 -57.50
C LEU A 251 10.42 -13.08 -58.58
N GLU A 252 11.03 -12.74 -59.71
CA GLU A 252 10.56 -11.84 -60.76
C GLU A 252 9.23 -12.26 -61.40
N GLY A 253 8.37 -11.26 -61.59
CA GLY A 253 7.18 -11.31 -62.45
C GLY A 253 6.87 -9.90 -62.90
N GLU A 254 6.96 -9.66 -64.21
CA GLU A 254 6.86 -8.36 -64.86
C GLU A 254 5.55 -7.64 -64.51
N GLY A 255 5.67 -6.54 -63.79
CA GLY A 255 4.56 -5.65 -63.46
C GLY A 255 5.08 -4.34 -62.88
N LYS A 256 5.18 -3.32 -63.74
CA LYS A 256 5.53 -1.95 -63.35
C LYS A 256 4.41 -1.37 -62.48
N GLY A 257 4.60 -1.48 -61.17
CA GLY A 257 3.75 -0.90 -60.14
C GLY A 257 4.49 -0.83 -58.81
N THR A 258 4.78 0.39 -58.36
CA THR A 258 5.27 0.73 -57.02
C THR A 258 4.08 0.71 -56.06
N SER A 259 3.93 -0.39 -55.32
CA SER A 259 2.90 -0.49 -54.28
C SER A 259 3.56 -0.87 -52.96
N THR A 260 3.48 0.02 -51.98
CA THR A 260 3.74 -0.27 -50.56
C THR A 260 2.50 -0.96 -50.00
N TYR A 261 2.65 -2.16 -49.45
CA TYR A 261 1.53 -2.84 -48.79
C TYR A 261 1.68 -2.69 -47.27
N LEU A 262 0.64 -2.15 -46.64
CA LEU A 262 0.41 -2.35 -45.21
C LEU A 262 -0.31 -3.68 -45.04
N THR A 263 0.28 -4.59 -44.27
CA THR A 263 -0.44 -5.77 -43.79
C THR A 263 -0.46 -5.78 -42.27
N GLN A 264 -1.52 -6.32 -41.69
CA GLN A 264 -1.62 -6.51 -40.25
C GLN A 264 -1.32 -7.96 -39.92
N ARG A 265 -0.37 -8.18 -39.01
CA ARG A 265 -0.22 -9.44 -38.30
C ARG A 265 -0.41 -9.15 -36.82
N ASN A 266 -1.42 -9.76 -36.20
CA ASN A 266 -1.78 -9.55 -34.80
C ASN A 266 -2.08 -8.07 -34.45
N GLY A 267 -2.73 -7.33 -35.36
CA GLY A 267 -3.18 -5.96 -35.08
C GLY A 267 -2.09 -4.87 -35.11
N ARG A 268 -0.84 -5.18 -35.48
CA ARG A 268 0.21 -4.17 -35.72
C ARG A 268 0.46 -3.97 -37.23
N PRO A 269 0.62 -2.71 -37.69
CA PRO A 269 0.96 -2.44 -39.08
C PRO A 269 2.39 -2.90 -39.39
N MET A 270 2.56 -3.68 -40.46
CA MET A 270 3.87 -4.01 -41.04
C MET A 270 4.03 -3.33 -42.40
N ILE A 271 5.24 -2.84 -42.68
CA ILE A 271 5.63 -2.30 -43.99
C ILE A 271 6.48 -3.34 -44.73
N ILE A 272 6.09 -3.65 -45.96
CA ILE A 272 6.87 -4.51 -46.88
C ILE A 272 7.42 -3.62 -47.99
N LEU A 273 8.75 -3.51 -48.10
CA LEU A 273 9.43 -2.78 -49.16
C LEU A 273 9.92 -3.74 -50.26
N LYS A 274 9.79 -3.32 -51.53
CA LYS A 274 10.38 -4.01 -52.69
C LYS A 274 11.87 -3.69 -52.79
N THR A 275 12.69 -4.69 -53.13
CA THR A 275 14.16 -4.63 -53.23
C THR A 275 14.69 -3.58 -54.22
N SER A 276 13.95 -3.27 -55.28
CA SER A 276 14.40 -2.30 -56.31
C SER A 276 14.63 -0.88 -55.77
N MET A 277 14.05 -0.54 -54.61
CA MET A 277 14.24 0.77 -53.98
C MET A 277 15.56 0.87 -53.20
N LEU A 278 16.17 -0.26 -52.82
CA LEU A 278 17.44 -0.29 -52.12
C LEU A 278 18.64 -0.17 -53.07
N ASP A 279 18.53 -0.73 -54.27
CA ASP A 279 19.62 -0.79 -55.25
C ASP A 279 19.88 0.60 -55.88
N ASP A 280 18.82 1.36 -56.22
CA ASP A 280 18.93 2.75 -56.72
C ASP A 280 19.56 3.73 -55.70
N MET A 281 19.47 3.41 -54.41
CA MET A 281 20.01 4.24 -53.32
C MET A 281 21.45 3.89 -52.93
N LEU A 282 21.95 2.73 -53.35
CA LEU A 282 23.32 2.29 -53.14
C LEU A 282 24.28 2.84 -54.20
N GLU A 283 23.77 3.19 -55.40
CA GLU A 283 24.59 3.69 -56.51
C GLU A 283 25.00 5.17 -56.40
N SER A 284 24.48 5.96 -55.45
CA SER A 284 24.75 7.41 -55.33
C SER A 284 26.06 7.77 -54.61
N GLY A 285 27.11 6.95 -54.73
CA GLY A 285 28.33 6.96 -53.92
C GLY A 285 29.03 8.32 -53.71
N LYS A 286 29.42 8.60 -52.46
CA LYS A 286 30.46 9.59 -52.09
C LYS A 286 31.25 9.15 -50.84
N LEU A 287 32.58 9.12 -51.02
CA LEU A 287 33.71 9.09 -50.08
C LEU A 287 34.27 7.74 -49.58
N ASN A 288 35.52 7.48 -50.05
CA ASN A 288 36.52 6.54 -49.53
C ASN A 288 36.97 6.91 -48.10
N PRO A 289 37.35 5.91 -47.30
CA PRO A 289 38.68 5.96 -46.71
C PRO A 289 39.44 4.62 -46.76
N GLU A 290 40.74 4.77 -46.59
CA GLU A 290 41.83 3.83 -46.81
C GLU A 290 41.84 2.59 -45.89
N SER A 291 42.48 1.54 -46.40
CA SER A 291 42.82 0.26 -45.75
C SER A 291 43.77 0.40 -44.56
N PRO A 292 43.74 -0.56 -43.61
CA PRO A 292 45.02 -1.15 -43.19
C PRO A 292 45.03 -2.68 -43.00
N SER A 293 46.09 -3.26 -43.57
CA SER A 293 47.01 -4.33 -43.12
C SER A 293 46.58 -5.54 -42.26
N GLU A 294 47.16 -6.67 -42.67
CA GLU A 294 47.19 -8.06 -42.17
C GLU A 294 47.42 -8.28 -40.66
N PRO A 295 47.00 -9.45 -40.10
CA PRO A 295 47.48 -9.93 -38.82
C PRO A 295 48.60 -10.97 -38.94
N VAL A 296 49.64 -10.77 -38.13
CA VAL A 296 50.77 -11.66 -37.87
C VAL A 296 50.35 -12.82 -36.96
N ALA A 297 50.79 -14.02 -37.33
CA ALA A 297 50.63 -15.25 -36.55
C ALA A 297 51.58 -15.32 -35.35
N GLY A 298 51.07 -15.77 -34.19
CA GLY A 298 51.86 -16.06 -32.99
C GLY A 298 51.36 -17.30 -32.25
N ARG A 299 52.17 -18.37 -32.27
CA ARG A 299 52.03 -19.60 -31.48
C ARG A 299 52.68 -19.45 -30.10
N SER A 300 52.05 -19.97 -29.05
CA SER A 300 52.67 -20.74 -27.94
C SER A 300 51.53 -21.49 -27.23
N SER A 301 51.47 -22.81 -27.07
CA SER A 301 52.35 -23.83 -26.49
C SER A 301 52.49 -23.78 -24.96
N VAL A 302 51.80 -24.74 -24.32
CA VAL A 302 52.28 -25.59 -23.21
C VAL A 302 52.33 -24.95 -21.81
N ASN A 303 51.48 -25.42 -20.87
CA ASN A 303 51.89 -26.46 -19.91
C ASN A 303 50.73 -27.03 -19.07
N LYS A 304 50.71 -28.35 -18.96
CA LYS A 304 49.92 -29.12 -17.97
C LYS A 304 50.76 -29.26 -16.70
N GLY A 305 50.16 -29.04 -15.54
CA GLY A 305 50.73 -29.38 -14.25
C GLY A 305 49.66 -29.91 -13.31
N LYS A 306 49.55 -31.24 -13.22
CA LYS A 306 48.91 -31.95 -12.10
C LYS A 306 49.86 -31.91 -10.91
N GLN A 307 49.35 -31.69 -9.71
CA GLN A 307 49.91 -32.35 -8.52
C GLN A 307 48.83 -32.53 -7.44
N THR A 308 49.01 -33.64 -6.75
CA THR A 308 48.09 -34.37 -5.89
C THR A 308 48.55 -34.19 -4.44
N GLU A 309 47.58 -34.27 -3.50
CA GLU A 309 47.72 -34.94 -2.19
C GLU A 309 48.69 -34.38 -1.13
N GLN A 310 48.18 -33.99 0.06
CA GLN A 310 48.33 -34.77 1.31
C GLN A 310 47.86 -34.03 2.58
N ARG A 311 47.23 -34.85 3.44
CA ARG A 311 46.84 -34.75 4.86
C ARG A 311 47.68 -33.87 5.80
N LYS A 312 47.02 -33.33 6.85
CA LYS A 312 47.24 -33.76 8.26
C LYS A 312 46.25 -33.14 9.26
N ASP A 313 45.90 -33.97 10.25
CA ASP A 313 45.06 -33.72 11.42
C ASP A 313 45.69 -32.79 12.47
N GLN A 314 44.86 -32.23 13.36
CA GLN A 314 45.01 -32.01 14.83
C GLN A 314 44.10 -30.82 15.26
N VAL A 315 43.52 -30.66 16.45
CA VAL A 315 43.31 -31.43 17.69
C VAL A 315 42.24 -30.65 18.51
N ALA A 316 41.57 -31.36 19.42
CA ALA A 316 40.51 -30.97 20.36
C ALA A 316 40.79 -29.76 21.29
N SER A 317 39.73 -29.18 21.88
CA SER A 317 39.51 -29.21 23.35
C SER A 317 38.18 -28.55 23.81
N GLU A 318 37.49 -29.25 24.73
CA GLU A 318 36.80 -28.79 25.96
C GLU A 318 35.60 -27.81 25.88
N LYS A 319 34.55 -27.81 26.74
CA LYS A 319 34.05 -28.56 27.93
C LYS A 319 32.60 -28.03 28.14
N ALA A 320 31.58 -28.85 28.34
CA ALA A 320 31.03 -29.36 29.61
C ALA A 320 30.10 -28.41 30.43
N GLY A 321 28.91 -28.94 30.76
CA GLY A 321 28.00 -28.50 31.84
C GLY A 321 26.58 -29.06 31.62
N LYS A 322 26.24 -30.29 32.08
CA LYS A 322 25.57 -30.65 33.36
C LYS A 322 24.25 -29.89 33.60
N SER A 323 23.13 -30.45 34.09
CA SER A 323 22.72 -31.78 34.56
C SER A 323 21.24 -31.67 35.05
N MET A 324 20.59 -32.82 35.28
CA MET A 324 19.37 -33.10 36.08
C MET A 324 18.00 -32.91 35.39
N SER A 325 16.97 -33.73 35.63
CA SER A 325 16.77 -35.08 36.20
C SER A 325 15.28 -35.36 35.91
N ALA A 326 14.93 -36.34 35.08
CA ALA A 326 14.39 -37.64 35.49
C ALA A 326 13.39 -37.60 36.67
N MET A 327 12.10 -37.69 36.34
CA MET A 327 11.08 -38.45 37.07
C MET A 327 10.07 -39.01 36.06
N ALA A 328 9.92 -40.33 36.07
CA ALA A 328 8.96 -41.10 35.30
C ALA A 328 8.30 -42.10 36.25
N GLU A 329 6.97 -42.17 36.24
CA GLU A 329 6.13 -43.38 36.37
C GLU A 329 4.64 -42.94 36.34
N GLN A 330 3.90 -43.31 35.29
CA GLN A 330 2.92 -44.41 35.23
C GLN A 330 1.52 -44.03 35.73
N MET A 331 0.54 -44.06 34.81
CA MET A 331 -0.85 -44.56 34.94
C MET A 331 -1.60 -44.20 33.64
N SER A 332 -1.86 -45.16 32.76
CA SER A 332 -3.07 -46.02 32.71
C SER A 332 -4.10 -45.51 31.71
N LEU A 333 -4.12 -46.22 30.57
CA LEU A 333 -5.23 -46.60 29.70
C LEU A 333 -6.64 -46.04 30.05
N ASN A 334 -7.27 -45.38 29.08
CA ASN A 334 -8.67 -45.62 28.73
C ASN A 334 -8.93 -45.14 27.29
N GLU A 335 -9.26 -46.10 26.42
CA GLU A 335 -9.95 -45.85 25.14
C GLU A 335 -11.37 -45.32 25.42
N PRO A 336 -12.00 -44.68 24.41
CA PRO A 336 -13.12 -45.41 23.82
C PRO A 336 -13.21 -45.31 22.29
N SER A 337 -13.34 -46.49 21.68
CA SER A 337 -14.27 -46.87 20.62
C SER A 337 -14.72 -45.83 19.58
N ALA A 338 -14.32 -46.12 18.35
CA ALA A 338 -14.91 -45.63 17.12
C ALA A 338 -16.43 -45.89 17.04
N SER A 339 -17.17 -44.91 16.49
CA SER A 339 -18.40 -45.19 15.74
C SER A 339 -18.37 -44.41 14.43
N HIS A 340 -18.49 -45.15 13.33
CA HIS A 340 -18.62 -44.65 11.97
C HIS A 340 -19.97 -43.97 11.75
N GLY A 341 -19.97 -42.88 10.99
CA GLY A 341 -21.19 -42.21 10.52
C GLY A 341 -20.92 -41.31 9.33
N THR A 342 -20.76 -41.93 8.15
CA THR A 342 -20.80 -41.25 6.85
C THR A 342 -22.19 -40.66 6.60
N SER A 343 -22.29 -39.37 6.29
CA SER A 343 -23.49 -38.80 5.68
C SER A 343 -23.14 -37.85 4.53
N ALA A 344 -23.52 -38.28 3.33
CA ALA A 344 -23.58 -37.47 2.12
C ALA A 344 -24.91 -36.68 2.07
N PRO A 345 -25.00 -35.59 1.30
CA PRO A 345 -26.09 -34.63 1.39
C PRO A 345 -27.34 -35.09 0.62
N ARG A 346 -28.53 -34.81 1.17
CA ARG A 346 -29.83 -34.94 0.49
C ARG A 346 -30.35 -33.58 -0.01
N PRO A 347 -31.11 -33.56 -1.13
CA PRO A 347 -31.56 -32.35 -1.83
C PRO A 347 -32.85 -31.75 -1.24
N PRO A 348 -33.27 -30.54 -1.67
CA PRO A 348 -34.35 -29.79 -1.03
C PRO A 348 -35.74 -30.30 -1.46
N VAL A 349 -36.64 -30.43 -0.49
CA VAL A 349 -38.06 -30.73 -0.72
C VAL A 349 -38.92 -29.50 -0.47
N SER A 350 -39.96 -29.43 -1.29
CA SER A 350 -40.90 -28.36 -1.61
C SER A 350 -41.83 -27.88 -0.51
N LYS A 351 -42.26 -26.63 -0.74
CA LYS A 351 -43.53 -25.96 -0.38
C LYS A 351 -44.65 -26.86 0.13
N HIS A 352 -45.25 -26.46 1.25
CA HIS A 352 -46.66 -26.75 1.55
C HIS A 352 -47.36 -25.52 2.15
N ASP A 353 -48.46 -25.16 1.50
CA ASP A 353 -49.54 -24.31 1.98
C ASP A 353 -50.20 -24.88 3.25
N VAL A 354 -50.47 -24.03 4.24
CA VAL A 354 -51.54 -24.28 5.23
C VAL A 354 -52.33 -23.00 5.49
N LYS A 355 -53.54 -22.98 4.94
CA LYS A 355 -54.67 -22.16 5.43
C LYS A 355 -55.19 -22.76 6.73
N GLY A 356 -55.57 -21.93 7.71
CA GLY A 356 -56.42 -22.43 8.80
C GLY A 356 -56.67 -21.54 10.02
N LYS A 357 -57.69 -20.69 9.91
CA LYS A 357 -58.74 -20.37 10.90
C LYS A 357 -58.37 -19.84 12.31
N GLY A 358 -59.02 -18.73 12.64
CA GLY A 358 -58.83 -17.99 13.90
C GLY A 358 -59.55 -18.56 15.13
N LYS A 359 -59.38 -17.84 16.24
CA LYS A 359 -60.32 -17.80 17.37
C LYS A 359 -60.10 -16.50 18.15
N LYS A 360 -61.16 -15.68 18.20
CA LYS A 360 -61.37 -14.59 19.17
C LYS A 360 -61.38 -15.16 20.59
N LYS A 361 -60.81 -14.43 21.54
CA LYS A 361 -61.22 -14.48 22.94
C LYS A 361 -61.14 -13.08 23.54
N GLU A 362 -62.31 -12.51 23.79
CA GLU A 362 -62.53 -11.43 24.76
C GLU A 362 -62.17 -11.94 26.16
N VAL A 363 -61.52 -11.07 26.95
CA VAL A 363 -61.62 -11.07 28.40
C VAL A 363 -61.60 -9.60 28.84
N ASP A 364 -62.76 -9.12 29.27
CA ASP A 364 -62.91 -7.99 30.19
C ASP A 364 -62.35 -8.37 31.55
N ASP A 365 -61.63 -7.47 32.22
CA ASP A 365 -61.83 -7.27 33.66
C ASP A 365 -61.31 -5.91 34.16
N LYS A 366 -62.16 -5.29 34.99
CA LYS A 366 -62.00 -3.99 35.65
C LYS A 366 -61.25 -4.14 36.99
N LYS A 367 -60.54 -3.09 37.42
CA LYS A 367 -60.49 -2.53 38.80
C LYS A 367 -59.49 -1.36 38.86
N GLU A 368 -59.96 -0.14 39.05
CA GLU A 368 -60.13 0.59 40.34
C GLU A 368 -58.85 1.25 40.88
N ASP A 369 -58.76 2.54 40.53
CA ASP A 369 -58.48 3.73 41.35
C ASP A 369 -57.86 3.55 42.75
N GLN A 370 -56.71 4.20 42.97
CA GLN A 370 -56.44 4.89 44.23
C GLN A 370 -55.46 6.05 44.02
N THR A 371 -56.06 7.24 44.01
CA THR A 371 -55.41 8.55 44.01
C THR A 371 -55.02 8.93 45.45
N GLN A 372 -53.73 9.21 45.71
CA GLN A 372 -53.30 9.90 46.93
C GLN A 372 -52.39 11.09 46.61
N LYS A 373 -52.97 12.28 46.83
CA LYS A 373 -52.31 13.58 47.01
C LYS A 373 -51.27 13.51 48.13
N ARG A 374 -50.04 13.96 47.86
CA ARG A 374 -49.18 14.56 48.88
C ARG A 374 -48.52 15.83 48.34
N GLN A 375 -48.45 16.80 49.25
CA GLN A 375 -48.23 18.22 49.05
C GLN A 375 -46.75 18.57 48.89
N ASP A 376 -46.51 19.63 48.11
CA ASP A 376 -45.29 20.44 48.08
C ASP A 376 -44.87 20.92 49.50
N PRO A 377 -43.56 21.13 49.70
CA PRO A 377 -43.16 22.51 49.90
C PRO A 377 -41.94 22.92 49.07
N SER A 378 -42.16 23.97 48.30
CA SER A 378 -41.20 24.83 47.63
C SER A 378 -40.16 25.46 48.57
N LYS A 379 -38.92 25.62 48.08
CA LYS A 379 -38.14 26.88 47.97
C LYS A 379 -36.64 26.68 48.20
N HIS A 380 -35.91 26.42 47.11
CA HIS A 380 -34.60 27.02 46.83
C HIS A 380 -34.33 26.90 45.32
N ARG A 381 -34.94 27.78 44.52
CA ARG A 381 -34.50 28.00 43.13
C ARG A 381 -33.27 28.90 43.17
N GLY A 382 -32.12 28.29 43.31
CA GLY A 382 -30.86 28.88 42.86
C GLY A 382 -30.88 28.93 41.33
N ILE A 383 -30.72 30.14 40.80
CA ILE A 383 -30.55 30.42 39.38
C ILE A 383 -29.19 29.80 38.98
N CYS A 384 -29.21 28.59 38.44
CA CYS A 384 -28.10 28.01 37.70
C CYS A 384 -28.65 27.06 36.64
N SER A 385 -29.31 27.63 35.63
CA SER A 385 -29.74 26.91 34.44
C SER A 385 -29.58 27.79 33.21
N SER A 386 -28.38 28.33 33.01
CA SER A 386 -27.92 28.58 31.65
C SER A 386 -27.70 27.20 31.04
N SER A 387 -28.75 26.70 30.37
CA SER A 387 -28.71 25.51 29.53
C SER A 387 -27.41 25.56 28.74
N ALA A 388 -26.48 24.66 29.05
CA ALA A 388 -25.42 24.32 28.12
C ALA A 388 -26.17 23.78 26.90
N LYS A 389 -26.51 24.69 25.96
CA LYS A 389 -27.02 24.32 24.66
C LYS A 389 -26.04 23.27 24.18
N GLU A 390 -26.52 22.04 24.08
CA GLU A 390 -25.74 20.94 23.58
C GLU A 390 -24.99 21.48 22.37
N LEU A 391 -23.66 21.41 22.42
CA LEU A 391 -22.83 21.57 21.24
C LEU A 391 -23.19 20.36 20.36
N CYS A 392 -24.32 20.46 19.68
CA CYS A 392 -24.70 19.57 18.62
C CYS A 392 -23.70 19.87 17.52
N PHE A 393 -22.72 18.98 17.38
CA PHE A 393 -21.79 19.02 16.26
C PHE A 393 -22.62 18.76 15.00
N ASP A 394 -23.01 19.84 14.35
CA ASP A 394 -23.62 19.78 13.03
C ASP A 394 -22.58 19.25 12.02
N LYS A 395 -23.05 18.58 10.98
CA LYS A 395 -22.23 18.06 9.88
C LYS A 395 -21.34 19.16 9.27
N GLN A 396 -21.84 20.39 9.21
CA GLN A 396 -21.07 21.54 8.72
C GLN A 396 -19.87 21.89 9.59
N TYR A 397 -19.94 21.67 10.91
CA TYR A 397 -18.80 21.86 11.80
C TYR A 397 -17.78 20.75 11.58
N ILE A 398 -18.24 19.48 11.56
CA ILE A 398 -17.37 18.31 11.40
C ILE A 398 -16.60 18.39 10.07
N ALA A 399 -17.25 18.85 9.00
CA ALA A 399 -16.61 19.03 7.69
C ALA A 399 -15.46 20.06 7.67
N LYS A 400 -15.35 20.93 8.67
CA LYS A 400 -14.26 21.91 8.81
C LYS A 400 -13.08 21.39 9.63
N ILE A 401 -13.24 20.25 10.29
CA ILE A 401 -12.18 19.63 11.09
C ILE A 401 -11.34 18.74 10.17
N PRO A 402 -10.00 18.86 10.18
CA PRO A 402 -9.15 18.00 9.36
C PRO A 402 -9.21 16.54 9.83
N LYS A 403 -9.11 15.59 8.90
CA LYS A 403 -9.00 14.17 9.24
C LYS A 403 -7.65 13.86 9.87
N LEU A 404 -7.64 12.99 10.89
CA LEU A 404 -6.39 12.41 11.37
C LEU A 404 -5.98 11.29 10.41
N GLU A 405 -4.98 11.59 9.59
CA GLU A 405 -4.39 10.62 8.66
C GLU A 405 -2.95 10.28 9.02
N GLU A 406 -2.32 11.05 9.92
CA GLU A 406 -1.00 10.79 10.47
C GLU A 406 -1.06 9.78 11.61
N SER A 407 0.07 9.13 11.90
CA SER A 407 0.22 8.32 13.11
C SER A 407 0.43 9.22 14.33
N ILE A 408 -0.22 8.89 15.45
CA ILE A 408 0.03 9.58 16.73
C ILE A 408 1.35 9.05 17.29
N PRO A 409 2.34 9.90 17.60
CA PRO A 409 3.59 9.43 18.22
C PRO A 409 3.33 8.74 19.56
N ASP A 410 4.01 7.63 19.79
CA ASP A 410 3.83 6.75 20.96
C ASP A 410 3.83 7.53 22.30
N LYS A 411 4.72 8.52 22.45
CA LYS A 411 4.81 9.38 23.64
C LYS A 411 3.58 10.28 23.90
N TYR A 412 2.76 10.54 22.89
CA TYR A 412 1.55 11.36 22.98
C TYR A 412 0.28 10.55 22.76
N PHE A 413 0.39 9.23 22.63
CA PHE A 413 -0.76 8.37 22.42
C PHE A 413 -1.73 8.46 23.61
N PRO A 414 -3.06 8.55 23.41
CA PRO A 414 -3.98 8.69 24.53
C PRO A 414 -4.04 7.42 25.38
N ASP A 415 -3.84 7.55 26.68
CA ASP A 415 -4.02 6.49 27.68
C ASP A 415 -5.46 6.45 28.18
N THR A 416 -6.05 7.64 28.31
CA THR A 416 -7.45 7.86 28.72
C THR A 416 -8.21 8.54 27.59
N LEU A 417 -9.46 8.14 27.38
CA LEU A 417 -10.37 8.73 26.41
C LEU A 417 -11.64 9.20 27.12
N MET A 418 -11.86 10.51 27.16
CA MET A 418 -13.09 11.12 27.68
C MET A 418 -14.13 11.15 26.57
N VAL A 419 -15.05 10.19 26.58
CA VAL A 419 -16.15 10.15 25.62
C VAL A 419 -17.29 10.99 26.17
N HIS A 420 -17.50 12.17 25.59
CA HIS A 420 -18.52 13.08 26.07
C HIS A 420 -19.90 12.42 26.01
N ARG A 421 -20.65 12.48 27.13
CA ARG A 421 -21.93 11.79 27.41
C ARG A 421 -21.84 10.32 27.85
N MET A 422 -20.69 9.65 27.70
CA MET A 422 -20.57 8.20 27.93
C MET A 422 -19.54 7.80 29.01
N ASN A 423 -18.94 8.75 29.74
CA ASN A 423 -17.93 8.56 30.79
C ASN A 423 -16.48 8.40 30.26
N GLN A 424 -15.57 8.11 31.19
CA GLN A 424 -14.15 7.89 30.96
C GLN A 424 -13.90 6.47 30.43
N TYR A 425 -12.97 6.36 29.49
CA TYR A 425 -12.50 5.11 28.92
C TYR A 425 -10.99 5.00 29.08
N VAL A 426 -10.48 3.77 29.15
CA VAL A 426 -9.05 3.47 29.27
C VAL A 426 -8.57 2.67 28.06
N ARG A 427 -7.37 2.98 27.58
CA ARG A 427 -6.75 2.24 26.48
C ARG A 427 -6.44 0.82 26.92
N VAL A 428 -6.78 -0.12 26.04
CA VAL A 428 -6.34 -1.52 26.11
C VAL A 428 -5.28 -1.78 25.05
N PHE A 429 -5.50 -1.29 23.82
CA PHE A 429 -4.57 -1.42 22.70
C PHE A 429 -4.35 -0.07 22.01
N PRO A 430 -3.17 0.15 21.39
CA PRO A 430 -1.96 -0.65 21.54
C PRO A 430 -1.33 -0.51 22.94
N GLY A 431 -0.49 -1.47 23.31
CA GLY A 431 0.36 -1.37 24.50
C GLY A 431 1.69 -0.68 24.16
N PHE A 432 2.23 0.10 25.09
CA PHE A 432 3.52 0.76 24.93
C PHE A 432 4.48 0.40 26.07
N THR A 433 5.78 0.50 25.82
CA THR A 433 6.83 0.23 26.84
C THR A 433 6.68 1.07 28.11
N ARG A 434 6.11 2.28 28.00
CA ARG A 434 5.82 3.14 29.17
C ARG A 434 4.70 2.59 30.06
N ASP A 435 3.85 1.72 29.55
CA ASP A 435 2.73 1.15 30.30
C ASP A 435 3.21 0.10 31.32
N ASP A 436 4.41 -0.46 31.10
CA ASP A 436 5.02 -1.48 31.95
C ASP A 436 5.77 -0.89 33.16
N ASP A 437 6.00 0.43 33.18
CA ASP A 437 6.72 1.10 34.26
C ASP A 437 5.75 1.57 35.35
N PRO A 438 5.63 0.86 36.50
CA PRO A 438 4.75 1.27 37.59
C PRO A 438 5.23 2.55 38.28
N SER A 439 6.50 2.94 38.10
CA SER A 439 7.07 4.18 38.65
C SER A 439 6.76 5.39 37.78
N SER A 440 6.29 5.18 36.54
CA SER A 440 5.84 6.25 35.67
C SER A 440 4.55 6.85 36.23
N THR A 441 4.69 7.81 37.14
CA THR A 441 3.61 8.73 37.57
C THR A 441 3.22 9.71 36.45
N SER A 442 3.47 9.30 35.20
CA SER A 442 3.24 10.12 34.02
C SER A 442 1.79 10.58 34.01
N THR A 443 1.61 11.88 33.79
CA THR A 443 0.30 12.47 33.63
C THR A 443 -0.42 11.73 32.51
N SER A 444 -1.50 11.00 32.84
CA SER A 444 -2.23 10.19 31.87
C SER A 444 -2.62 11.04 30.66
N ASN A 445 -2.16 10.64 29.47
CA ASN A 445 -2.46 11.37 28.25
C ASN A 445 -3.95 11.21 27.97
N THR A 446 -4.71 12.28 28.21
CA THR A 446 -6.16 12.25 28.12
C THR A 446 -6.61 12.93 26.82
N ALA A 447 -7.29 12.18 25.96
CA ALA A 447 -7.95 12.70 24.77
C ALA A 447 -9.46 12.86 25.01
N HIS A 448 -10.10 13.71 24.22
CA HIS A 448 -11.54 13.94 24.29
C HIS A 448 -12.22 13.59 22.98
N LEU A 449 -13.29 12.79 23.04
CA LEU A 449 -14.02 12.30 21.87
C LEU A 449 -15.49 12.72 21.95
N TRP A 450 -16.04 13.19 20.83
CA TRP A 450 -17.45 13.56 20.73
C TRP A 450 -18.17 12.64 19.74
N LEU A 451 -19.01 11.76 20.26
CA LEU A 451 -19.91 10.93 19.44
C LEU A 451 -21.23 11.67 19.22
N SER A 452 -21.72 11.66 17.99
CA SER A 452 -22.97 12.33 17.58
C SER A 452 -23.77 11.41 16.69
N GLU A 453 -25.06 11.22 17.00
CA GLU A 453 -25.98 10.44 16.17
C GLU A 453 -26.16 11.03 14.77
N ASN A 454 -25.91 12.34 14.62
CA ASN A 454 -25.96 13.04 13.34
C ASN A 454 -24.71 12.79 12.47
N ALA A 455 -23.66 12.19 13.02
CA ALA A 455 -22.37 11.97 12.38
C ALA A 455 -22.06 10.49 12.13
N VAL A 456 -23.09 9.66 11.94
CA VAL A 456 -22.93 8.24 11.60
C VAL A 456 -22.36 8.12 10.18
N LEU A 457 -21.19 7.48 10.07
CA LEU A 457 -20.55 7.10 8.81
C LEU A 457 -21.17 5.83 8.23
N GLY A 458 -21.48 4.86 9.08
CA GLY A 458 -22.01 3.57 8.64
C GLY A 458 -22.62 2.77 9.79
N LYS A 459 -23.55 1.89 9.44
CA LYS A 459 -24.15 0.91 10.35
C LYS A 459 -23.94 -0.47 9.77
N GLY A 460 -23.19 -1.30 10.48
CA GLY A 460 -23.03 -2.72 10.19
C GLY A 460 -23.97 -3.57 11.04
N HIS A 461 -23.91 -4.88 10.85
CA HIS A 461 -24.70 -5.84 11.62
C HIS A 461 -24.33 -5.83 13.11
N HIS A 462 -23.04 -5.64 13.41
CA HIS A 462 -22.50 -5.71 14.77
C HIS A 462 -21.98 -4.37 15.31
N SER A 463 -22.03 -3.30 14.51
CA SER A 463 -21.39 -2.04 14.90
C SER A 463 -22.01 -0.81 14.27
N VAL A 464 -21.75 0.34 14.89
CA VAL A 464 -22.01 1.67 14.35
C VAL A 464 -20.70 2.45 14.31
N VAL A 465 -20.41 3.05 13.16
CA VAL A 465 -19.22 3.87 12.93
C VAL A 465 -19.63 5.33 12.83
N TYR A 466 -18.90 6.20 13.53
CA TYR A 466 -19.11 7.65 13.55
C TYR A 466 -17.89 8.38 13.01
N THR A 467 -18.09 9.51 12.33
CA THR A 467 -17.06 10.55 12.24
C THR A 467 -17.10 11.32 13.55
N ALA A 468 -16.03 11.24 14.32
CA ALA A 468 -15.97 11.84 15.64
C ALA A 468 -14.84 12.87 15.71
N PRO A 469 -15.14 14.13 16.11
CA PRO A 469 -14.11 15.06 16.55
C PRO A 469 -13.31 14.45 17.72
N LEU A 470 -12.00 14.63 17.68
CA LEU A 470 -11.03 14.19 18.67
C LEU A 470 -10.09 15.34 19.01
N THR A 471 -10.00 15.68 20.30
CA THR A 471 -8.95 16.54 20.84
C THR A 471 -7.86 15.64 21.41
N LEU A 472 -6.64 15.83 20.92
CA LEU A 472 -5.48 15.04 21.32
C LEU A 472 -4.91 15.51 22.68
N PRO A 473 -4.15 14.65 23.38
CA PRO A 473 -3.54 15.01 24.66
C PRO A 473 -2.48 16.11 24.48
N PRO A 474 -2.42 17.11 25.37
CA PRO A 474 -1.32 18.08 25.36
C PRO A 474 0.04 17.37 25.47
N PRO A 475 1.09 17.87 24.83
CA PRO A 475 1.16 19.10 24.04
C PRO A 475 0.69 18.96 22.59
N LEU A 476 0.20 17.79 22.16
CA LEU A 476 -0.19 17.55 20.78
C LEU A 476 -1.51 18.26 20.46
N SER A 477 -1.56 18.99 19.36
CA SER A 477 -2.78 19.67 18.89
C SER A 477 -2.91 19.55 17.37
N ALA A 478 -4.13 19.76 16.87
CA ALA A 478 -4.37 19.81 15.44
C ALA A 478 -4.12 21.22 14.88
N CYS A 479 -3.72 21.31 13.61
CA CYS A 479 -3.73 22.53 12.84
C CYS A 479 -5.17 23.01 12.61
N GLY A 480 -5.39 24.31 12.70
CA GLY A 480 -6.70 24.95 12.47
C GLY A 480 -7.37 25.47 13.75
N PRO A 481 -8.47 26.22 13.60
CA PRO A 481 -9.07 27.00 14.69
C PRO A 481 -9.67 26.14 15.80
N HIS A 482 -10.07 24.91 15.49
CA HIS A 482 -10.71 24.01 16.44
C HIS A 482 -9.73 23.18 17.27
N GLN A 483 -8.44 23.11 16.87
CA GLN A 483 -7.42 22.26 17.50
C GLN A 483 -7.88 20.79 17.67
N GLN A 484 -8.72 20.33 16.76
CA GLN A 484 -9.33 19.01 16.72
C GLN A 484 -9.00 18.33 15.38
N VAL A 485 -9.05 17.01 15.39
CA VAL A 485 -9.05 16.17 14.19
C VAL A 485 -10.32 15.33 14.14
N THR A 486 -10.69 14.78 12.98
CA THR A 486 -11.72 13.73 12.90
C THR A 486 -11.09 12.36 12.84
N VAL A 487 -11.75 11.38 13.47
CA VAL A 487 -11.43 9.96 13.40
C VAL A 487 -12.69 9.15 13.11
N ALA A 488 -12.51 7.94 12.58
CA ALA A 488 -13.58 6.95 12.56
C ALA A 488 -13.64 6.26 13.93
N ALA A 489 -14.76 6.44 14.64
CA ALA A 489 -15.02 5.81 15.93
C ALA A 489 -16.06 4.70 15.74
N LYS A 490 -15.63 3.43 15.89
CA LYS A 490 -16.49 2.26 15.78
C LYS A 490 -16.91 1.78 17.18
N THR A 491 -18.20 1.57 17.35
CA THR A 491 -18.82 1.04 18.58
C THR A 491 -19.57 -0.23 18.25
N ALA A 492 -19.63 -1.16 19.19
CA ALA A 492 -20.34 -2.42 19.04
C ALA A 492 -21.81 -2.23 19.46
N ASN A 493 -22.68 -2.94 18.76
CA ASN A 493 -24.08 -3.08 19.14
C ASN A 493 -24.21 -3.74 20.52
N GLY A 494 -25.40 -3.65 21.12
CA GLY A 494 -25.68 -4.15 22.46
C GLY A 494 -25.76 -5.67 22.58
N THR A 495 -25.01 -6.45 21.80
CA THR A 495 -24.98 -7.93 21.85
C THR A 495 -23.60 -8.47 22.19
N VAL A 496 -23.53 -9.69 22.73
CA VAL A 496 -22.27 -10.37 23.06
C VAL A 496 -21.41 -10.59 21.81
N SER A 497 -22.01 -11.11 20.73
CA SER A 497 -21.36 -11.30 19.42
C SER A 497 -20.72 -10.01 18.90
N ALA A 498 -21.42 -8.89 19.00
CA ALA A 498 -20.90 -7.59 18.58
C ALA A 498 -19.66 -7.13 19.38
N ARG A 499 -19.66 -7.37 20.70
CA ARG A 499 -18.50 -7.06 21.56
C ARG A 499 -17.29 -7.93 21.19
N LYS A 500 -17.51 -9.22 20.95
CA LYS A 500 -16.49 -10.16 20.50
C LYS A 500 -15.85 -9.71 19.18
N PHE A 501 -16.64 -9.39 18.16
CA PHE A 501 -16.11 -8.97 16.87
C PHE A 501 -15.33 -7.65 16.94
N LEU A 502 -15.82 -6.64 17.68
CA LEU A 502 -15.10 -5.37 17.83
C LEU A 502 -13.77 -5.55 18.56
N ARG A 503 -13.74 -6.42 19.58
CA ARG A 503 -12.50 -6.79 20.29
C ARG A 503 -11.53 -7.51 19.37
N ASN A 504 -11.99 -8.50 18.60
CA ASN A 504 -11.12 -9.22 17.66
C ASN A 504 -10.53 -8.26 16.61
N GLU A 505 -11.35 -7.36 16.07
CA GLU A 505 -10.88 -6.34 15.13
C GLU A 505 -9.77 -5.48 15.74
N ALA A 506 -9.95 -4.99 16.97
CA ALA A 506 -8.93 -4.23 17.69
C ALA A 506 -7.63 -5.02 17.93
N ARG A 507 -7.75 -6.31 18.29
CA ARG A 507 -6.61 -7.21 18.46
C ARG A 507 -5.83 -7.35 17.15
N VAL A 508 -6.53 -7.59 16.04
CA VAL A 508 -5.92 -7.73 14.72
C VAL A 508 -5.23 -6.43 14.29
N PHE A 509 -5.86 -5.27 14.49
CA PHE A 509 -5.20 -3.97 14.25
C PHE A 509 -3.92 -3.77 15.04
N ASN A 510 -3.91 -4.22 16.30
CA ASN A 510 -2.72 -4.17 17.15
C ASN A 510 -1.60 -5.12 16.69
N MET A 511 -1.96 -6.22 15.99
CA MET A 511 -1.00 -7.19 15.47
C MET A 511 -0.41 -6.79 14.13
N PHE A 512 -1.07 -5.91 13.36
CA PHE A 512 -0.55 -5.53 12.06
C PHE A 512 0.83 -4.88 12.17
N PRO A 513 1.80 -5.30 11.33
CA PRO A 513 3.06 -4.58 11.24
C PRO A 513 2.81 -3.16 10.71
N ARG A 514 3.64 -2.21 11.16
CA ARG A 514 3.44 -0.77 10.89
C ARG A 514 3.33 -0.46 9.41
N HIS A 515 4.08 -1.15 8.55
CA HIS A 515 4.08 -0.90 7.11
C HIS A 515 2.74 -1.20 6.42
N LEU A 516 1.84 -1.99 7.02
CA LEU A 516 0.48 -2.14 6.49
C LEU A 516 -0.40 -0.91 6.74
N GLN A 517 -0.04 -0.07 7.70
CA GLN A 517 -0.76 1.16 8.10
C GLN A 517 -0.09 2.44 7.56
N GLU A 518 1.04 2.28 6.87
CA GLU A 518 1.93 3.35 6.43
C GLU A 518 1.96 3.49 4.91
N GLU A 519 2.10 4.72 4.42
CA GLU A 519 2.22 5.01 3.00
C GLU A 519 3.70 5.00 2.61
N TRP A 520 4.11 4.27 1.58
CA TRP A 520 5.50 4.22 1.12
C TRP A 520 5.62 4.73 -0.32
N CYS A 521 6.81 5.19 -0.70
CA CYS A 521 7.06 5.65 -2.06
C CYS A 521 7.24 4.50 -3.05
N GLY A 522 7.06 4.82 -4.33
CA GLY A 522 7.28 3.91 -5.44
C GLY A 522 6.20 2.87 -5.67
N TYR A 523 6.60 1.80 -6.34
CA TYR A 523 5.75 0.72 -6.83
C TYR A 523 6.31 -0.62 -6.39
N ASN A 524 5.42 -1.60 -6.23
CA ASN A 524 5.80 -2.99 -6.04
C ASN A 524 5.15 -3.92 -7.07
N LEU A 525 5.73 -5.12 -7.19
CA LEU A 525 5.18 -6.21 -7.96
C LEU A 525 4.64 -7.28 -7.01
N VAL A 526 3.34 -7.54 -7.08
CA VAL A 526 2.64 -8.49 -6.20
C VAL A 526 2.01 -9.57 -7.04
N THR A 527 2.60 -10.77 -7.08
CA THR A 527 2.01 -11.89 -7.82
C THR A 527 0.65 -12.29 -7.21
N PRO A 528 -0.37 -12.62 -8.02
CA PRO A 528 -0.33 -12.85 -9.47
C PRO A 528 -0.47 -11.59 -10.36
N ILE A 529 -0.54 -10.38 -9.79
CA ILE A 529 -0.60 -9.14 -10.56
C ILE A 529 0.74 -8.93 -11.28
N ARG A 530 0.68 -8.77 -12.61
CA ARG A 530 1.86 -8.62 -13.48
C ARG A 530 2.28 -7.17 -13.71
N HIS A 531 1.54 -6.24 -13.14
CA HIS A 531 1.73 -4.81 -13.31
C HIS A 531 2.14 -4.18 -11.97
N PRO A 532 2.95 -3.11 -12.00
CA PRO A 532 3.33 -2.42 -10.79
C PRO A 532 2.12 -1.74 -10.14
N VAL A 533 2.02 -1.83 -8.82
CA VAL A 533 1.01 -1.12 -8.02
C VAL A 533 1.70 -0.23 -6.98
N PRO A 534 1.13 0.94 -6.64
CA PRO A 534 1.70 1.82 -5.62
C PRO A 534 1.88 1.11 -4.27
N VAL A 535 2.96 1.45 -3.56
CA VAL A 535 3.22 0.94 -2.21
C VAL A 535 2.45 1.75 -1.16
N GLY A 536 1.12 1.71 -1.24
CA GLY A 536 0.26 2.41 -0.28
C GLY A 536 -0.07 1.58 0.97
N ALA A 537 -0.57 2.22 2.01
CA ALA A 537 -1.10 1.52 3.19
C ALA A 537 -2.25 0.57 2.80
N VAL A 538 -2.26 -0.62 3.41
CA VAL A 538 -3.22 -1.69 3.16
C VAL A 538 -4.46 -1.53 4.04
N VAL A 539 -4.27 -1.15 5.30
CA VAL A 539 -5.31 -1.06 6.34
C VAL A 539 -5.30 0.33 6.98
N PRO A 540 -6.41 0.78 7.59
CA PRO A 540 -6.49 2.05 8.31
C PRO A 540 -5.41 2.16 9.38
N LYS A 541 -4.95 3.39 9.66
CA LYS A 541 -4.18 3.64 10.88
C LYS A 541 -5.02 3.37 12.13
N PHE A 542 -4.41 2.70 13.09
CA PHE A 542 -5.02 2.33 14.36
C PHE A 542 -4.71 3.38 15.44
N TYR A 543 -5.76 4.01 15.98
CA TYR A 543 -5.67 5.04 17.03
C TYR A 543 -6.11 4.54 18.41
N GLY A 544 -6.31 3.23 18.54
CA GLY A 544 -6.48 2.56 19.81
C GLY A 544 -7.87 1.98 20.04
N TYR A 545 -7.93 1.08 21.00
CA TYR A 545 -9.15 0.44 21.47
C TYR A 545 -9.32 0.69 22.96
N TYR A 546 -10.47 1.24 23.30
CA TYR A 546 -10.76 1.83 24.59
C TYR A 546 -11.99 1.16 25.22
N VAL A 547 -11.89 0.82 26.50
CA VAL A 547 -13.00 0.20 27.27
C VAL A 547 -13.49 1.17 28.35
N PRO A 548 -14.81 1.18 28.65
CA PRO A 548 -15.36 2.09 29.64
C PRO A 548 -14.84 1.76 31.04
N VAL A 549 -14.49 2.80 31.81
CA VAL A 549 -14.10 2.67 33.21
C VAL A 549 -15.37 2.56 34.06
N GLY A 550 -15.43 1.53 34.90
CA GLY A 550 -16.56 1.30 35.81
C GLY A 550 -16.55 2.23 37.01
N GLU A 551 -17.67 2.29 37.73
CA GLU A 551 -17.89 3.19 38.88
C GLU A 551 -16.81 3.12 39.98
N LYS A 552 -16.14 1.97 40.13
CA LYS A 552 -15.07 1.78 41.13
C LYS A 552 -13.68 2.19 40.64
N GLY A 553 -13.56 2.82 39.47
CA GLY A 553 -12.29 3.33 38.92
C GLY A 553 -11.28 2.25 38.48
N GLY A 554 -11.49 0.98 38.81
CA GLY A 554 -10.63 -0.11 38.38
C GLY A 554 -10.89 -0.53 36.93
N LYS A 555 -9.83 -0.94 36.22
CA LYS A 555 -9.92 -1.81 35.04
C LYS A 555 -10.60 -3.12 35.49
N LYS A 556 -11.93 -3.24 35.50
CA LYS A 556 -12.54 -4.56 35.60
C LYS A 556 -12.15 -5.36 34.35
N ASP A 557 -12.13 -6.67 34.48
CA ASP A 557 -11.88 -7.65 33.42
C ASP A 557 -12.93 -7.64 32.27
N TRP A 558 -13.67 -6.54 32.04
CA TRP A 558 -14.69 -6.43 30.97
C TRP A 558 -14.16 -6.91 29.63
N ASP A 559 -12.88 -6.67 29.39
CA ASP A 559 -12.25 -6.87 28.12
C ASP A 559 -12.03 -8.36 27.79
N LYS A 560 -11.61 -9.17 28.78
CA LYS A 560 -11.35 -10.61 28.60
C LYS A 560 -12.61 -11.45 28.54
N THR A 561 -13.75 -10.91 28.98
CA THR A 561 -14.99 -11.70 29.03
C THR A 561 -15.47 -12.17 27.67
N TRP A 562 -15.10 -11.50 26.57
CA TRP A 562 -15.73 -11.74 25.27
C TRP A 562 -15.12 -12.86 24.42
N GLU A 563 -13.88 -13.27 24.70
CA GLU A 563 -13.14 -14.23 23.86
C GLU A 563 -13.76 -15.64 23.84
N GLY A 564 -14.37 -16.05 24.96
CA GLY A 564 -14.94 -17.40 25.11
C GLY A 564 -16.38 -17.56 24.63
N TYR A 565 -17.05 -16.49 24.18
CA TYR A 565 -18.43 -16.59 23.71
C TYR A 565 -18.51 -17.05 22.26
N ASP A 566 -19.65 -17.65 21.93
CA ASP A 566 -19.98 -18.04 20.57
C ASP A 566 -20.14 -16.81 19.65
N GLU A 567 -19.84 -16.97 18.36
CA GLU A 567 -20.01 -15.89 17.38
C GLU A 567 -21.48 -15.52 17.13
N ASP A 568 -22.39 -16.46 17.37
CA ASP A 568 -23.83 -16.30 17.19
C ASP A 568 -24.55 -15.93 18.51
N ASP A 569 -23.79 -15.56 19.55
CA ASP A 569 -24.36 -15.15 20.85
C ASP A 569 -24.98 -13.75 20.77
N ASP A 570 -26.28 -13.70 20.49
CA ASP A 570 -27.05 -12.46 20.37
C ASP A 570 -27.66 -11.97 21.69
N ARG A 571 -27.20 -12.49 22.85
CA ARG A 571 -27.68 -12.00 24.15
C ARG A 571 -27.39 -10.51 24.30
N SER A 572 -28.40 -9.77 24.76
CA SER A 572 -28.28 -8.33 24.98
C SER A 572 -27.34 -8.02 26.16
N VAL A 573 -26.44 -7.06 25.98
CA VAL A 573 -25.52 -6.56 27.00
C VAL A 573 -25.88 -5.12 27.33
N GLY A 574 -26.22 -4.85 28.61
CA GLY A 574 -26.66 -3.52 29.06
C GLY A 574 -25.54 -2.51 29.35
N HIS A 575 -24.27 -2.89 29.16
CA HIS A 575 -23.12 -2.03 29.45
C HIS A 575 -22.71 -1.18 28.24
N LEU A 576 -22.04 -0.06 28.53
CA LEU A 576 -21.47 0.83 27.52
C LEU A 576 -20.56 0.07 26.55
N SER A 577 -20.57 0.51 25.28
CA SER A 577 -19.72 -0.07 24.25
C SER A 577 -18.28 0.34 24.43
N PRO A 578 -17.30 -0.57 24.23
CA PRO A 578 -15.95 -0.20 23.86
C PRO A 578 -15.94 0.67 22.59
N VAL A 579 -14.85 1.41 22.40
CA VAL A 579 -14.65 2.30 21.26
C VAL A 579 -13.35 1.92 20.57
N LEU A 580 -13.42 1.64 19.27
CA LEU A 580 -12.28 1.43 18.39
C LEU A 580 -12.07 2.69 17.54
N LEU A 581 -10.91 3.32 17.66
CA LEU A 581 -10.53 4.52 16.90
C LEU A 581 -9.60 4.15 15.75
N MET A 582 -9.91 4.63 14.54
CA MET A 582 -9.11 4.39 13.34
C MET A 582 -9.19 5.55 12.33
N GLU A 583 -8.33 5.52 11.31
CA GLU A 583 -8.34 6.42 10.16
C GLU A 583 -9.72 6.46 9.47
N GLU A 584 -10.16 7.66 9.06
CA GLU A 584 -11.39 7.82 8.29
C GLU A 584 -11.10 7.69 6.78
N CYS A 585 -11.25 6.48 6.23
CA CYS A 585 -10.75 6.11 4.90
C CYS A 585 -11.69 6.42 3.71
N GLY A 586 -12.72 7.24 3.90
CA GLY A 586 -13.63 7.67 2.83
C GLY A 586 -14.85 6.76 2.64
N THR A 587 -15.15 6.41 1.39
CA THR A 587 -16.39 5.70 1.00
C THR A 587 -16.09 4.33 0.38
N PRO A 588 -17.02 3.36 0.46
CA PRO A 588 -16.87 2.10 -0.26
C PRO A 588 -16.56 2.27 -1.75
N ILE A 589 -15.74 1.38 -2.30
CA ILE A 589 -15.46 1.34 -3.73
C ILE A 589 -16.70 0.88 -4.52
N GLU A 590 -16.71 1.21 -5.80
CA GLU A 590 -17.70 0.74 -6.77
C GLU A 590 -16.92 0.20 -7.98
N PRO A 591 -16.61 -1.12 -8.03
CA PRO A 591 -15.68 -1.70 -8.99
C PRO A 591 -16.02 -1.40 -10.46
N GLU A 592 -17.30 -1.27 -10.79
CA GLU A 592 -17.78 -0.92 -12.14
C GLU A 592 -17.38 0.49 -12.58
N LYS A 593 -17.08 1.39 -11.63
CA LYS A 593 -16.65 2.77 -11.88
C LYS A 593 -15.14 2.93 -11.89
N PHE A 594 -14.40 1.85 -11.70
CA PHE A 594 -12.96 1.85 -11.44
C PHE A 594 -12.20 1.35 -12.67
N SER A 595 -11.01 1.91 -12.90
CA SER A 595 -10.13 1.41 -13.96
C SER A 595 -9.62 0.00 -13.58
N ILE A 596 -9.05 -0.71 -14.55
CA ILE A 596 -8.36 -1.98 -14.29
C ILE A 596 -7.22 -1.78 -13.29
N ASP A 597 -6.54 -0.64 -13.39
CA ASP A 597 -5.49 -0.27 -12.46
C ASP A 597 -6.03 -0.08 -11.04
N ASP A 598 -7.12 0.65 -10.85
CA ASP A 598 -7.69 0.86 -9.52
C ASP A 598 -8.16 -0.48 -8.90
N ARG A 599 -8.76 -1.36 -9.71
CA ARG A 599 -9.19 -2.71 -9.27
C ARG A 599 -8.00 -3.61 -8.93
N SER A 600 -6.94 -3.56 -9.74
CA SER A 600 -5.69 -4.29 -9.46
C SER A 600 -5.02 -3.78 -8.19
N GLU A 601 -5.05 -2.47 -7.94
CA GLU A 601 -4.53 -1.89 -6.71
C GLU A 601 -5.34 -2.32 -5.49
N CYS A 602 -6.68 -2.37 -5.59
CA CYS A 602 -7.54 -2.91 -4.54
C CYS A 602 -7.24 -4.41 -4.28
N TYR A 603 -7.06 -5.20 -5.34
CA TYR A 603 -6.72 -6.61 -5.21
C TYR A 603 -5.34 -6.82 -4.57
N SER A 604 -4.38 -5.94 -4.88
CA SER A 604 -3.04 -6.01 -4.28
C SER A 604 -3.04 -5.76 -2.78
N LEU A 605 -4.04 -5.06 -2.23
CA LEU A 605 -4.19 -4.91 -0.78
C LEU A 605 -4.43 -6.27 -0.12
N ILE A 606 -5.27 -7.11 -0.73
CA ILE A 606 -5.61 -8.44 -0.21
C ILE A 606 -4.39 -9.36 -0.28
N LEU A 607 -3.70 -9.37 -1.41
CA LEU A 607 -2.46 -10.16 -1.55
C LEU A 607 -1.39 -9.74 -0.54
N ARG A 608 -1.22 -8.44 -0.31
CA ARG A 608 -0.26 -7.91 0.66
C ARG A 608 -0.65 -8.22 2.10
N LEU A 609 -1.95 -8.29 2.39
CA LEU A 609 -2.45 -8.77 3.67
C LEU A 609 -2.11 -10.26 3.89
N HIS A 610 -2.31 -11.09 2.86
CA HIS A 610 -1.96 -12.52 2.88
C HIS A 610 -0.45 -12.78 3.00
N ILE A 611 0.39 -11.95 2.36
CA ILE A 611 1.86 -12.01 2.50
C ILE A 611 2.29 -11.79 3.96
N GLU A 612 1.58 -10.92 4.68
CA GLU A 612 1.76 -10.71 6.13
C GLU A 612 1.02 -11.75 6.98
N SER A 613 0.57 -12.85 6.38
CA SER A 613 -0.09 -13.98 7.07
C SER A 613 -1.40 -13.62 7.77
N PHE A 614 -2.12 -12.61 7.28
CA PHE A 614 -3.47 -12.25 7.75
C PHE A 614 -4.52 -12.61 6.71
N VAL A 615 -5.67 -13.14 7.16
CA VAL A 615 -6.88 -13.34 6.33
C VAL A 615 -7.96 -12.40 6.87
N GLN A 616 -8.69 -11.71 5.99
CA GLN A 616 -9.69 -10.72 6.42
C GLN A 616 -10.99 -11.40 6.93
N GLY A 617 -11.35 -12.55 6.35
CA GLY A 617 -12.41 -13.45 6.82
C GLY A 617 -13.84 -13.07 6.40
N SER A 618 -14.02 -11.90 5.80
CA SER A 618 -15.32 -11.33 5.43
C SER A 618 -15.21 -10.39 4.22
N MET A 619 -14.38 -10.76 3.23
CA MET A 619 -14.08 -9.87 2.11
C MET A 619 -15.31 -9.61 1.23
N TYR A 620 -15.66 -8.34 1.08
CA TYR A 620 -16.73 -7.81 0.20
C TYR A 620 -16.32 -6.43 -0.31
N VAL A 621 -16.86 -6.00 -1.45
CA VAL A 621 -16.61 -4.65 -2.03
C VAL A 621 -16.81 -3.53 -1.01
N ARG A 622 -17.84 -3.63 -0.15
CA ARG A 622 -18.14 -2.61 0.87
C ARG A 622 -17.03 -2.44 1.93
N ASN A 623 -16.17 -3.43 2.07
CA ASN A 623 -15.07 -3.47 3.03
C ASN A 623 -13.75 -2.98 2.42
N VAL A 624 -13.77 -2.49 1.16
CA VAL A 624 -12.68 -1.73 0.58
C VAL A 624 -13.15 -0.28 0.45
N LEU A 625 -12.50 0.62 1.17
CA LEU A 625 -12.78 2.05 1.12
C LEU A 625 -11.79 2.76 0.22
N TRP A 626 -12.22 3.89 -0.34
CA TRP A 626 -11.37 4.80 -1.08
C TRP A 626 -11.63 6.25 -0.71
N GLN A 627 -10.58 7.06 -0.87
CA GLN A 627 -10.65 8.52 -0.81
C GLN A 627 -9.74 9.17 -1.86
N PRO A 628 -10.02 10.44 -2.24
CA PRO A 628 -9.11 11.21 -3.09
C PRO A 628 -7.72 11.32 -2.49
N GLY A 629 -6.67 11.23 -3.31
CA GLY A 629 -5.28 11.34 -2.87
C GLY A 629 -4.41 12.13 -3.85
N PRO A 630 -3.07 12.07 -3.71
CA PRO A 630 -2.36 11.35 -2.65
C PRO A 630 -2.57 12.04 -1.28
N LEU A 631 -2.48 11.27 -0.19
CA LEU A 631 -2.70 11.82 1.15
C LEU A 631 -1.60 12.79 1.60
N THR A 632 -0.44 12.80 0.92
CA THR A 632 0.66 13.76 1.16
C THR A 632 0.31 15.18 0.73
N LYS A 633 -0.78 15.38 -0.04
CA LYS A 633 -1.27 16.69 -0.47
C LYS A 633 -2.43 17.17 0.41
N PRO A 634 -2.65 18.50 0.53
CA PRO A 634 -3.77 19.03 1.30
C PRO A 634 -5.12 18.60 0.68
N PRO A 635 -6.21 18.50 1.46
CA PRO A 635 -7.51 18.03 0.96
C PRO A 635 -8.02 18.72 -0.31
N SER A 636 -7.72 20.00 -0.51
CA SER A 636 -8.09 20.80 -1.68
C SER A 636 -7.37 20.40 -2.98
N GLU A 637 -6.21 19.76 -2.89
CA GLU A 637 -5.39 19.33 -4.03
C GLU A 637 -5.53 17.83 -4.32
N ARG A 638 -6.25 17.10 -3.47
CA ARG A 638 -6.48 15.66 -3.65
C ARG A 638 -7.45 15.41 -4.78
N SER A 639 -7.24 14.32 -5.51
CA SER A 639 -8.04 13.98 -6.67
C SER A 639 -8.33 12.48 -6.78
N ARG A 640 -9.30 12.13 -7.61
CA ARG A 640 -9.60 10.74 -7.99
C ARG A 640 -8.55 10.13 -8.94
N LYS A 641 -7.63 10.93 -9.51
CA LYS A 641 -6.57 10.41 -10.41
C LYS A 641 -5.53 9.58 -9.65
N THR A 642 -5.38 9.86 -8.36
CA THR A 642 -4.41 9.24 -7.45
C THR A 642 -5.14 8.82 -6.18
N PRO A 643 -6.11 7.88 -6.28
CA PRO A 643 -6.92 7.47 -5.13
C PRO A 643 -6.05 6.76 -4.08
N SER A 644 -6.50 6.77 -2.83
CA SER A 644 -5.94 5.96 -1.74
C SER A 644 -6.99 4.97 -1.28
N PHE A 645 -6.58 3.71 -1.09
CA PHE A 645 -7.47 2.58 -0.78
C PHE A 645 -7.11 1.93 0.55
N ARG A 646 -8.11 1.38 1.25
CA ARG A 646 -7.95 0.67 2.53
C ARG A 646 -8.90 -0.50 2.64
N ILE A 647 -8.45 -1.63 3.18
CA ILE A 647 -9.32 -2.73 3.62
C ILE A 647 -9.77 -2.46 5.06
N ILE A 648 -11.05 -2.64 5.36
CA ILE A 648 -11.63 -2.44 6.69
C ILE A 648 -12.38 -3.69 7.20
N ASP A 649 -12.94 -3.58 8.40
CA ASP A 649 -13.85 -4.55 9.01
C ASP A 649 -13.21 -5.89 9.36
N PHE A 650 -12.15 -5.87 10.19
CA PHE A 650 -11.39 -7.05 10.61
C PHE A 650 -12.05 -7.82 11.77
N GLY A 651 -13.36 -7.72 11.94
CA GLY A 651 -14.08 -8.40 13.02
C GLY A 651 -13.93 -9.91 12.99
N ARG A 652 -13.81 -10.49 11.78
CA ARG A 652 -13.64 -11.94 11.52
C ARG A 652 -12.23 -12.29 11.03
N ALA A 653 -11.28 -11.36 11.15
CA ALA A 653 -9.94 -11.58 10.65
C ALA A 653 -9.15 -12.49 11.58
N GLU A 654 -8.19 -13.19 10.98
CA GLU A 654 -7.34 -14.17 11.66
C GLU A 654 -5.89 -13.95 11.21
N HIS A 655 -4.96 -14.19 12.13
CA HIS A 655 -3.54 -14.29 11.80
C HIS A 655 -3.14 -15.77 11.79
N LEU A 656 -2.30 -16.18 10.84
CA LEU A 656 -1.90 -17.60 10.69
C LEU A 656 -1.32 -18.21 11.96
N SER A 657 -0.58 -17.41 12.76
CA SER A 657 -0.03 -17.91 14.02
C SER A 657 -1.10 -18.30 15.03
N ASP A 658 -2.32 -17.77 14.95
CA ASP A 658 -3.42 -18.13 15.85
C ASP A 658 -3.78 -19.63 15.71
N HIS A 659 -3.48 -20.20 14.53
CA HIS A 659 -3.66 -21.63 14.27
C HIS A 659 -2.47 -22.46 14.74
N ILE A 660 -1.25 -21.93 14.79
CA ILE A 660 -0.05 -22.72 15.11
C ILE A 660 0.22 -22.61 16.63
N ARG A 661 -0.14 -23.66 17.38
CA ARG A 661 0.22 -23.72 18.82
C ARG A 661 1.61 -24.31 19.00
N GLU A 662 2.38 -23.74 19.91
CA GLU A 662 3.66 -24.32 20.33
C GLU A 662 3.44 -25.75 20.86
N GLY A 663 4.32 -26.68 20.47
CA GLY A 663 4.26 -28.08 20.90
C GLY A 663 3.39 -29.01 20.05
N GLN A 664 2.79 -28.54 18.95
CA GLN A 664 2.09 -29.41 18.02
C GLN A 664 3.06 -30.27 17.19
N THR A 665 2.62 -31.46 16.79
CA THR A 665 3.41 -32.34 15.92
C THR A 665 3.54 -31.73 14.52
N LYS A 666 4.61 -32.09 13.78
CA LYS A 666 4.86 -31.62 12.40
C LYS A 666 3.69 -31.92 11.46
N GLU A 667 2.99 -33.01 11.67
CA GLU A 667 1.83 -33.42 10.87
C GLU A 667 0.63 -32.48 11.08
N VAL A 668 0.30 -32.19 12.35
CA VAL A 668 -0.75 -31.22 12.68
C VAL A 668 -0.42 -29.82 12.16
N MET A 669 0.85 -29.41 12.22
CA MET A 669 1.28 -28.15 11.62
C MET A 669 1.07 -28.13 10.10
N ARG A 670 1.41 -29.22 9.40
CA ARG A 670 1.19 -29.33 7.94
C ARG A 670 -0.29 -29.25 7.58
N GLU A 671 -1.17 -29.93 8.32
CA GLU A 671 -2.61 -29.89 8.08
C GLU A 671 -3.19 -28.48 8.28
N LYS A 672 -2.72 -27.77 9.32
CA LYS A 672 -3.15 -26.40 9.59
C LYS A 672 -2.66 -25.40 8.55
N VAL A 673 -1.41 -25.53 8.10
CA VAL A 673 -0.89 -24.73 7.00
C VAL A 673 -1.74 -24.94 5.74
N LYS A 674 -2.06 -26.19 5.41
CA LYS A 674 -2.93 -26.51 4.27
C LYS A 674 -4.32 -25.87 4.40
N LEU A 675 -4.92 -25.94 5.59
CA LEU A 675 -6.22 -25.31 5.84
C LEU A 675 -6.16 -23.79 5.63
N VAL A 676 -5.07 -23.15 6.05
CA VAL A 676 -4.88 -21.71 5.88
C VAL A 676 -4.66 -21.36 4.41
N GLU A 677 -3.88 -22.15 3.67
CA GLU A 677 -3.74 -22.01 2.22
C GLU A 677 -5.11 -22.10 1.52
N GLU A 678 -5.97 -23.05 1.94
CA GLU A 678 -7.34 -23.16 1.42
C GLU A 678 -8.20 -21.92 1.74
N TYR A 679 -8.05 -21.31 2.92
CA TYR A 679 -8.73 -20.05 3.26
C TYR A 679 -8.22 -18.86 2.44
N VAL A 680 -6.90 -18.72 2.29
CA VAL A 680 -6.26 -17.67 1.48
C VAL A 680 -6.76 -17.77 0.04
N GLU A 681 -6.71 -18.97 -0.57
CA GLU A 681 -7.21 -19.19 -1.92
C GLU A 681 -8.71 -18.86 -2.06
N ALA A 682 -9.52 -19.21 -1.08
CA ALA A 682 -10.96 -18.92 -1.10
C ALA A 682 -11.23 -17.42 -1.00
N GLU A 683 -10.48 -16.69 -0.18
CA GLU A 683 -10.57 -15.24 -0.06
C GLU A 683 -10.07 -14.53 -1.32
N GLU A 684 -8.97 -14.98 -1.93
CA GLU A 684 -8.48 -14.48 -3.21
C GLU A 684 -9.52 -14.64 -4.32
N LYS A 685 -10.10 -15.85 -4.48
CA LYS A 685 -11.16 -16.11 -5.48
C LYS A 685 -12.38 -15.23 -5.25
N ARG A 686 -12.75 -15.00 -3.99
CA ARG A 686 -13.83 -14.08 -3.64
C ARG A 686 -13.47 -12.64 -4.00
N ALA A 687 -12.29 -12.17 -3.64
CA ALA A 687 -11.83 -10.82 -3.94
C ALA A 687 -11.77 -10.56 -5.45
N GLN A 688 -11.30 -11.52 -6.25
CA GLN A 688 -11.30 -11.43 -7.72
C GLN A 688 -12.72 -11.23 -8.27
N LYS A 689 -13.68 -12.04 -7.79
CA LYS A 689 -15.08 -11.95 -8.19
C LYS A 689 -15.70 -10.61 -7.79
N GLU A 690 -15.53 -10.20 -6.54
CA GLU A 690 -16.09 -8.97 -5.99
C GLU A 690 -15.49 -7.73 -6.68
N LEU A 691 -14.20 -7.76 -7.04
CA LEU A 691 -13.51 -6.69 -7.74
C LEU A 691 -13.67 -6.75 -9.26
N LEU A 692 -14.44 -7.71 -9.80
CA LEU A 692 -14.63 -7.89 -11.25
C LEU A 692 -13.31 -8.08 -12.02
N MET A 693 -12.37 -8.82 -11.43
CA MET A 693 -11.09 -9.17 -12.04
C MET A 693 -11.28 -10.45 -12.88
N GLU A 694 -11.37 -10.30 -14.20
CA GLU A 694 -11.69 -11.42 -15.10
C GLU A 694 -10.46 -12.24 -15.53
N ASP A 695 -9.25 -11.67 -15.52
CA ASP A 695 -8.00 -12.39 -15.79
C ASP A 695 -6.75 -11.54 -15.48
N PHE A 696 -5.66 -12.15 -15.03
CA PHE A 696 -4.34 -11.49 -14.84
C PHE A 696 -3.51 -11.38 -16.13
N ASN A 697 -4.09 -11.75 -17.28
CA ASN A 697 -3.42 -11.76 -18.58
C ASN A 697 -3.57 -10.42 -19.32
N TYR A 698 -3.33 -9.29 -18.63
CA TYR A 698 -3.18 -8.00 -19.28
C TYR A 698 -1.85 -7.89 -20.03
#